data_AF-A0A8J6K8F4-F1
#
_entry.id   AF-A0A8J6K8F4-F1
#
_cell.length_a   1.000
_cell.length_b   1.000
_cell.length_c   1.000
_cell.angle_alpha   90.00
_cell.angle_beta   90.00
_cell.angle_gamma   90.00
#
_symmetry.space_group_name_H-M   'P 1'
#
loop_
_entity.id
_entity.type
_entity.pdbx_description
1 polymer ?
#
loop_
_entity_poly.entity_id
_entity_poly.type
_entity_poly.pdbx_seq_one_letter_code
_entity_poly.pdbx_strand_id
1 'polypeptide(L)'
;MWKGYRDAQVGWMQIVEDLHEREAERGHFSPFGSTQGPCRVAQFLVIYAPRRGILEVWSTQQGPRVGAFNVGKHCRLLYPGYKIMGLNNVTSQGWQPQTYQICLIDPVSGNVRTVSIPFHLALSDKKCERAKDLHLVKKLSTLLKAKAPNYERLEADAKEILLDIKYPATKKQALERVLSSERVPLPCLTSITQTLLNSLRSQEVEYVDEGLLGFCEDKLKLLHLYESVQKLGSHAVETDASPSTKELALLLRLEEDELTRLQTLIRNYKQEHTRTGVRFADDEHGALPVRAFLEYLECEQEAVNVKKISEEEYIALGSFFFWRCLHGECPTLEMCESLEKAGLGPQLLLSLLLKVWLWKEKEILENTQAWCCLHSMLSRLSNMKVAIDETWDLQSVSPWWQQMRTACVQSTSNGAALLSAHVGHSFPKSLQEDDGESMTDSWEALSLDTEYWKLLLKQLEDCLILQTLLHCKGLKKTSKISSLQVEPLRKLSVKNLLEGGKGGVADTVAKWVFKQDICPALLKLAKEKSDPEDQRVPEPGETSMAVAIRETPSEDAEEEYQVAALLRSVYQHFPCSLDLDVLLAHCCWEYMVQWNKDPEEAHFLVRSVDHLKNISNAHVQFGLSLMMWNTFIIKRFSAAAYLMDKVGKSPKDRLCRRDVGMSDTSMTTFLGSCYDLLQTMMEADVSSEEMPPPLLEVEDAWLSVEGPSSIVELALEQKHIHYPLVEHQFVLCAIMYAIMSLALKSAKPLALFDSKGKNAFFKDLTSIQLLPSGDMDPSIVSLRQQFLMKLISAAVQAQFQSQITVKSEEAKWDAEQKPMDWPALAVDLATQLQVNEDTLRRHYVCELYNYGFDHLAEEAILQVVDKEVLASQLLVLTGQRLAHALLHTQTKEGMELLARLPPTLCTWIKAMDPQDLQNTDVPIPTTAKLVDKVVELLPENHGQYGLALNLIEAVEAMSAL
;
A
#
# COMPACT_ATOMS: atom_id res chain seq x y z
N MET A 1 -41.95 17.18 72.50
CA MET A 1 -40.56 17.09 72.02
C MET A 1 -39.68 18.18 72.66
N TRP A 2 -40.00 19.47 72.52
CA TRP A 2 -39.10 20.56 72.99
C TRP A 2 -39.59 21.33 74.23
N LYS A 3 -40.01 20.63 75.30
CA LYS A 3 -40.31 21.28 76.60
C LYS A 3 -39.00 21.77 77.23
N GLY A 4 -38.94 23.04 77.64
CA GLY A 4 -37.80 23.63 78.35
C GLY A 4 -36.85 24.50 77.51
N TYR A 5 -37.07 24.65 76.20
CA TYR A 5 -36.31 25.55 75.34
C TYR A 5 -36.82 26.99 75.50
N ARG A 6 -36.33 27.69 76.52
CA ARG A 6 -36.64 29.12 76.74
C ARG A 6 -35.64 29.99 75.98
N ASP A 7 -36.14 31.05 75.35
CA ASP A 7 -35.34 32.04 74.60
C ASP A 7 -34.52 31.43 73.44
N ALA A 8 -34.95 30.28 72.91
CA ALA A 8 -34.25 29.60 71.83
C ALA A 8 -34.47 30.30 70.48
N GLN A 9 -33.40 30.39 69.68
CA GLN A 9 -33.44 30.90 68.32
C GLN A 9 -33.51 29.73 67.34
N VAL A 10 -34.29 29.88 66.28
CA VAL A 10 -34.63 28.76 65.39
C VAL A 10 -34.49 29.18 63.93
N GLY A 11 -33.96 28.29 63.10
CA GLY A 11 -33.87 28.46 61.67
C GLY A 11 -34.18 27.16 60.93
N TRP A 12 -34.69 27.29 59.70
CA TRP A 12 -34.95 26.14 58.83
C TRP A 12 -33.84 25.99 57.79
N MET A 13 -33.42 24.75 57.54
CA MET A 13 -32.46 24.43 56.48
C MET A 13 -33.11 23.45 55.51
N GLN A 14 -33.10 23.79 54.23
CA GLN A 14 -33.55 22.99 53.10
C GLN A 14 -32.35 22.39 52.38
N ILE A 15 -32.40 21.08 52.15
CA ILE A 15 -31.29 20.33 51.57
C ILE A 15 -31.85 19.56 50.40
N VAL A 16 -31.35 19.86 49.22
CA VAL A 16 -31.83 19.26 47.97
C VAL A 16 -31.07 17.94 47.75
N GLU A 17 -31.78 16.91 47.29
CA GLU A 17 -31.18 15.66 46.84
C GLU A 17 -30.45 15.88 45.51
N ASP A 18 -29.13 15.69 45.49
CA ASP A 18 -28.34 15.72 44.25
C ASP A 18 -28.59 14.43 43.43
N LEU A 19 -29.68 14.42 42.67
CA LEU A 19 -30.09 13.36 41.74
C LEU A 19 -29.31 13.46 40.42
N HIS A 20 -28.07 12.96 40.37
CA HIS A 20 -27.32 12.82 39.10
C HIS A 20 -27.37 11.41 38.47
N GLU A 21 -28.20 10.49 38.97
CA GLU A 21 -28.17 9.07 38.53
C GLU A 21 -29.55 8.46 38.19
N ARG A 22 -30.51 9.24 37.67
CA ARG A 22 -31.72 8.65 37.05
C ARG A 22 -31.68 8.56 35.52
N GLU A 23 -30.62 9.02 34.86
CA GLU A 23 -30.57 9.09 33.40
C GLU A 23 -29.95 7.86 32.70
N ALA A 24 -29.58 6.79 33.42
CA ALA A 24 -29.00 5.61 32.76
C ALA A 24 -30.03 4.56 32.26
N GLU A 25 -31.32 4.68 32.58
CA GLU A 25 -32.33 3.72 32.13
C GLU A 25 -33.64 4.41 31.74
N ARG A 26 -33.71 4.85 30.47
CA ARG A 26 -34.85 4.74 29.53
C ARG A 26 -34.68 5.78 28.43
N GLY A 27 -34.27 5.31 27.26
CA GLY A 27 -34.35 6.10 26.04
C GLY A 27 -35.82 6.42 25.73
N HIS A 28 -36.10 7.70 25.49
CA HIS A 28 -36.97 8.23 24.44
C HIS A 28 -36.86 9.75 24.47
N PHE A 29 -36.22 10.31 23.45
CA PHE A 29 -36.10 11.75 23.23
C PHE A 29 -37.46 12.36 22.91
N SER A 30 -37.84 13.42 23.62
CA SER A 30 -38.85 14.39 23.17
C SER A 30 -38.28 15.82 23.33
N PRO A 31 -38.53 16.76 22.41
CA PRO A 31 -37.74 18.00 22.33
C PRO A 31 -38.25 19.16 23.20
N PHE A 32 -39.23 18.95 24.08
CA PHE A 32 -39.80 20.01 24.91
C PHE A 32 -40.16 19.50 26.31
N GLY A 33 -39.25 19.69 27.28
CA GLY A 33 -39.51 19.47 28.70
C GLY A 33 -38.23 19.15 29.48
N SER A 34 -37.89 19.97 30.48
CA SER A 34 -36.73 19.75 31.36
C SER A 34 -36.80 18.39 32.06
N THR A 35 -35.80 17.53 31.85
CA THR A 35 -35.63 16.19 32.45
C THR A 35 -35.15 16.24 33.91
N GLN A 36 -35.70 17.12 34.74
CA GLN A 36 -35.57 17.02 36.19
C GLN A 36 -36.93 16.65 36.76
N GLY A 37 -37.09 15.38 37.16
CA GLY A 37 -38.15 15.04 38.11
C GLY A 37 -38.05 15.91 39.37
N PRO A 38 -39.12 16.05 40.17
CA PRO A 38 -39.12 16.92 41.34
C PRO A 38 -37.96 16.52 42.28
N CYS A 39 -36.98 17.41 42.42
CA CYS A 39 -35.89 17.25 43.38
C CYS A 39 -36.47 17.07 44.78
N ARG A 40 -36.12 15.97 45.46
CA ARG A 40 -36.55 15.76 46.85
C ARG A 40 -35.80 16.76 47.73
N VAL A 41 -36.54 17.54 48.52
CA VAL A 41 -35.96 18.51 49.45
C VAL A 41 -36.22 18.01 50.86
N ALA A 42 -35.16 17.74 51.60
CA ALA A 42 -35.22 17.47 53.03
C ALA A 42 -35.20 18.79 53.79
N GLN A 43 -36.04 18.91 54.81
CA GLN A 43 -36.04 20.06 55.71
C GLN A 43 -35.52 19.64 57.07
N PHE A 44 -34.68 20.48 57.67
CA PHE A 44 -34.15 20.33 59.02
C PHE A 44 -34.42 21.58 59.83
N LEU A 45 -34.70 21.39 61.11
CA LEU A 45 -34.89 22.42 62.10
C LEU A 45 -33.61 22.59 62.92
N VAL A 46 -33.02 23.78 62.87
CA VAL A 46 -31.85 24.12 63.68
C VAL A 46 -32.30 24.99 64.86
N ILE A 47 -32.01 24.53 66.08
CA ILE A 47 -32.42 25.18 67.34
C ILE A 47 -31.17 25.56 68.12
N TYR A 48 -30.93 26.85 68.29
CA TYR A 48 -29.93 27.38 69.20
C TYR A 48 -30.57 27.71 70.56
N ALA A 49 -30.08 27.08 71.63
CA ALA A 49 -30.55 27.30 73.01
C ALA A 49 -29.49 28.08 73.82
N PRO A 50 -29.63 29.42 73.99
CA PRO A 50 -28.57 30.26 74.58
C PRO A 50 -28.22 29.89 76.02
N ARG A 51 -29.22 29.56 76.84
CA ARG A 51 -29.02 29.18 78.26
C ARG A 51 -28.15 27.93 78.42
N ARG A 52 -28.26 26.99 77.48
CA ARG A 52 -27.51 25.73 77.47
C ARG A 52 -26.20 25.85 76.68
N GLY A 53 -26.07 26.83 75.79
CA GLY A 53 -24.93 26.93 74.87
C GLY A 53 -24.87 25.76 73.91
N ILE A 54 -26.03 25.33 73.36
CA ILE A 54 -26.10 24.17 72.46
C ILE A 54 -26.88 24.56 71.20
N LEU A 55 -26.37 24.14 70.04
CA LEU A 55 -27.02 24.19 68.74
C LEU A 55 -27.43 22.77 68.35
N GLU A 56 -28.72 22.52 68.23
CA GLU A 56 -29.26 21.20 67.86
C GLU A 56 -29.88 21.22 66.47
N VAL A 57 -29.75 20.10 65.75
CA VAL A 57 -30.36 19.89 64.43
C VAL A 57 -31.35 18.73 64.54
N TRP A 58 -32.59 18.96 64.10
CA TRP A 58 -33.72 18.04 64.18
C TRP A 58 -34.34 17.86 62.79
N SER A 59 -34.90 16.68 62.52
CA SER A 59 -35.74 16.50 61.32
C SER A 59 -37.20 16.91 61.59
N THR A 60 -37.93 17.29 60.54
CA THR A 60 -39.18 18.07 60.62
C THR A 60 -40.42 17.32 61.10
N GLN A 61 -40.47 16.00 60.94
CA GLN A 61 -41.67 15.19 61.14
C GLN A 61 -41.45 14.11 62.20
N GLN A 62 -41.30 14.54 63.46
CA GLN A 62 -41.09 13.67 64.64
C GLN A 62 -39.78 12.85 64.65
N GLY A 63 -38.85 13.13 63.75
CA GLY A 63 -37.62 12.35 63.69
C GLY A 63 -36.60 12.72 64.78
N PRO A 64 -35.58 11.86 64.94
CA PRO A 64 -34.60 11.98 66.02
C PRO A 64 -33.76 13.25 65.88
N ARG A 65 -33.11 13.64 66.98
CA ARG A 65 -32.06 14.66 66.92
C ARG A 65 -30.92 14.14 66.05
N VAL A 66 -30.66 14.84 64.95
CA VAL A 66 -29.67 14.47 63.92
C VAL A 66 -28.26 14.91 64.31
N GLY A 67 -28.15 15.99 65.08
CA GLY A 67 -26.87 16.49 65.60
C GLY A 67 -27.04 17.48 66.74
N ALA A 68 -26.00 17.63 67.57
CA ALA A 68 -25.92 18.62 68.62
C ALA A 68 -24.48 19.12 68.78
N PHE A 69 -24.31 20.44 68.88
CA PHE A 69 -23.01 21.10 68.94
C PHE A 69 -22.95 22.04 70.14
N ASN A 70 -21.90 21.97 70.94
CA ASN A 70 -21.65 22.93 72.01
C ASN A 70 -21.15 24.25 71.40
N VAL A 71 -21.80 25.35 71.75
CA VAL A 71 -21.58 26.69 71.21
C VAL A 71 -21.62 27.73 72.35
N GLY A 72 -21.11 28.94 72.11
CA GLY A 72 -21.11 30.00 73.12
C GLY A 72 -22.52 30.33 73.61
N LYS A 73 -22.65 30.78 74.87
CA LYS A 73 -23.94 31.19 75.47
C LYS A 73 -24.47 32.53 74.93
N HIS A 74 -23.62 33.30 74.24
CA HIS A 74 -23.93 34.62 73.70
C HIS A 74 -23.98 34.66 72.16
N CYS A 75 -24.05 33.51 71.49
CA CYS A 75 -24.16 33.46 70.04
C CYS A 75 -25.52 33.96 69.55
N ARG A 76 -25.59 34.31 68.27
CA ARG A 76 -26.81 34.68 67.56
C ARG A 76 -26.95 33.87 66.28
N LEU A 77 -28.06 33.14 66.16
CA LEU A 77 -28.46 32.41 64.96
C LEU A 77 -29.14 33.39 64.00
N LEU A 78 -28.54 33.58 62.83
CA LEU A 78 -29.11 34.32 61.73
C LEU A 78 -29.77 33.35 60.76
N TYR A 79 -31.07 33.54 60.57
CA TYR A 79 -31.88 32.86 59.57
C TYR A 79 -32.56 33.93 58.70
N PRO A 80 -32.14 34.12 57.44
CA PRO A 80 -32.80 35.04 56.52
C PRO A 80 -34.18 34.49 56.16
N GLY A 81 -35.22 34.97 56.85
CA GLY A 81 -36.59 34.45 56.73
C GLY A 81 -37.34 34.79 55.45
N TYR A 82 -36.75 35.57 54.53
CA TYR A 82 -37.43 36.06 53.34
C TYR A 82 -36.51 35.96 52.11
N LYS A 83 -37.04 35.37 51.03
CA LYS A 83 -36.49 35.60 49.68
C LYS A 83 -36.90 37.01 49.25
N ILE A 84 -36.05 37.68 48.48
CA ILE A 84 -36.38 38.99 47.87
C ILE A 84 -37.67 38.82 47.06
N MET A 85 -38.78 39.41 47.51
CA MET A 85 -40.02 39.50 46.74
C MET A 85 -39.85 40.60 45.69
N GLY A 86 -40.08 40.30 44.40
CA GLY A 86 -40.16 41.31 43.34
C GLY A 86 -39.21 41.17 42.15
N LEU A 87 -38.42 40.10 42.03
CA LEU A 87 -37.66 39.84 40.80
C LEU A 87 -38.55 39.10 39.78
N ASN A 88 -39.02 39.83 38.77
CA ASN A 88 -39.72 39.27 37.62
C ASN A 88 -38.78 38.34 36.83
N ASN A 89 -39.32 37.22 36.34
CA ASN A 89 -38.66 36.03 35.79
C ASN A 89 -37.79 36.22 34.51
N VAL A 90 -37.25 37.39 34.21
CA VAL A 90 -36.57 37.65 32.92
C VAL A 90 -35.04 37.80 33.03
N THR A 91 -34.44 37.76 34.22
CA THR A 91 -32.96 37.79 34.36
C THR A 91 -32.38 36.82 35.40
N SER A 92 -33.02 35.68 35.66
CA SER A 92 -32.57 34.73 36.70
C SER A 92 -32.08 33.38 36.15
N GLN A 93 -31.33 33.36 35.05
CA GLN A 93 -30.40 32.25 34.78
C GLN A 93 -29.05 32.60 35.41
N GLY A 94 -28.89 32.29 36.70
CA GLY A 94 -27.64 32.56 37.42
C GLY A 94 -27.76 32.89 38.90
N TRP A 95 -28.97 32.89 39.49
CA TRP A 95 -29.10 33.07 40.93
C TRP A 95 -28.87 31.75 41.66
N GLN A 96 -27.69 31.60 42.25
CA GLN A 96 -27.46 30.54 43.24
C GLN A 96 -28.39 30.77 44.44
N PRO A 97 -29.12 29.74 44.91
CA PRO A 97 -29.83 29.85 46.18
C PRO A 97 -28.80 30.17 47.26
N GLN A 98 -29.01 31.31 47.96
CA GLN A 98 -28.26 31.84 49.10
C GLN A 98 -27.09 30.96 49.57
N THR A 99 -25.85 31.44 49.42
CA THR A 99 -24.62 30.70 49.74
C THR A 99 -24.61 30.12 51.17
N TYR A 100 -25.41 30.66 52.10
CA TYR A 100 -25.62 30.11 53.43
C TYR A 100 -27.07 30.32 53.92
N GLN A 101 -27.79 29.23 54.21
CA GLN A 101 -29.19 29.26 54.67
C GLN A 101 -29.33 29.58 56.17
N ILE A 102 -28.33 29.22 56.97
CA ILE A 102 -28.27 29.50 58.41
C ILE A 102 -26.83 29.80 58.79
N CYS A 103 -26.64 30.81 59.62
CA CYS A 103 -25.33 31.14 60.16
C CYS A 103 -25.41 31.44 61.66
N LEU A 104 -24.44 30.96 62.44
CA LEU A 104 -24.28 31.25 63.85
C LEU A 104 -23.12 32.23 64.04
N ILE A 105 -23.40 33.40 64.60
CA ILE A 105 -22.39 34.41 64.94
C ILE A 105 -22.11 34.36 66.42
N ASP A 106 -20.84 34.23 66.79
CA ASP A 106 -20.40 34.42 68.15
C ASP A 106 -19.81 35.84 68.31
N PRO A 107 -20.54 36.78 68.93
CA PRO A 107 -20.09 38.16 69.08
C PRO A 107 -18.88 38.31 70.02
N VAL A 108 -18.61 37.32 70.89
CA VAL A 108 -17.47 37.37 71.82
C VAL A 108 -16.19 36.95 71.13
N SER A 109 -16.25 35.95 70.24
CA SER A 109 -15.08 35.45 69.50
C SER A 109 -14.94 36.01 68.09
N GLY A 110 -15.91 36.78 67.60
CA GLY A 110 -15.95 37.31 66.23
C GLY A 110 -16.15 36.24 65.14
N ASN A 111 -16.41 34.99 65.51
CA ASN A 111 -16.49 33.88 64.58
C ASN A 111 -17.88 33.71 63.97
N VAL A 112 -17.90 33.40 62.68
CA VAL A 112 -19.09 33.14 61.88
C VAL A 112 -19.06 31.67 61.47
N ARG A 113 -20.02 30.87 61.96
CA ARG A 113 -20.08 29.41 61.72
C ARG A 113 -21.31 29.05 60.91
N THR A 114 -21.12 28.28 59.85
CA THR A 114 -22.21 27.79 58.99
C THR A 114 -22.52 26.33 59.32
N VAL A 115 -23.79 25.95 59.23
CA VAL A 115 -24.22 24.57 59.47
C VAL A 115 -24.35 23.88 58.11
N SER A 116 -23.71 22.72 57.92
CA SER A 116 -23.89 21.88 56.74
C SER A 116 -24.42 20.53 57.20
N ILE A 117 -25.51 20.07 56.57
CA ILE A 117 -26.19 18.82 56.92
C ILE A 117 -26.29 17.98 55.63
N PRO A 118 -25.73 16.76 55.60
CA PRO A 118 -25.90 15.87 54.46
C PRO A 118 -27.36 15.40 54.26
N PHE A 119 -27.83 15.29 53.02
CA PHE A 119 -29.19 14.87 52.69
C PHE A 119 -29.58 13.51 53.28
N HIS A 120 -28.64 12.54 53.31
CA HIS A 120 -28.90 11.17 53.78
C HIS A 120 -29.33 11.10 55.26
N LEU A 121 -29.02 12.12 56.07
CA LEU A 121 -29.46 12.21 57.47
C LEU A 121 -30.97 12.45 57.60
N ALA A 122 -31.64 12.85 56.52
CA ALA A 122 -33.10 12.90 56.45
C ALA A 122 -33.73 11.52 56.20
N LEU A 123 -32.93 10.57 55.71
CA LEU A 123 -33.35 9.23 55.28
C LEU A 123 -33.07 8.15 56.33
N SER A 124 -32.71 8.54 57.56
CA SER A 124 -32.21 7.64 58.63
C SER A 124 -33.27 6.70 59.23
N ASP A 125 -34.29 6.33 58.46
CA ASP A 125 -35.26 5.31 58.82
C ASP A 125 -34.66 3.92 58.55
N LYS A 126 -35.05 2.89 59.32
CA LYS A 126 -34.48 1.52 59.27
C LYS A 126 -34.61 0.82 57.90
N LYS A 127 -35.25 1.45 56.91
CA LYS A 127 -35.55 0.91 55.57
C LYS A 127 -34.77 1.57 54.41
N CYS A 128 -33.82 2.49 54.67
CA CYS A 128 -33.09 3.20 53.60
C CYS A 128 -31.56 3.04 53.66
N GLU A 129 -31.07 1.90 54.15
CA GLU A 129 -29.63 1.58 54.23
C GLU A 129 -28.93 1.67 52.85
N ARG A 130 -29.65 1.38 51.76
CA ARG A 130 -29.12 1.47 50.39
C ARG A 130 -28.73 2.89 49.98
N ALA A 131 -29.46 3.91 50.47
CA ALA A 131 -29.13 5.31 50.19
C ALA A 131 -27.91 5.78 51.01
N LYS A 132 -27.74 5.25 52.23
CA LYS A 132 -26.53 5.46 53.04
C LYS A 132 -25.31 4.87 52.32
N ASP A 133 -25.41 3.63 51.85
CA ASP A 133 -24.32 2.96 51.15
C ASP A 133 -23.93 3.70 49.86
N LEU A 134 -24.89 4.17 49.07
CA LEU A 134 -24.60 4.97 47.86
C LEU A 134 -23.87 6.28 48.20
N HIS A 135 -24.24 6.95 49.29
CA HIS A 135 -23.55 8.14 49.76
C HIS A 135 -22.12 7.85 50.24
N LEU A 136 -21.91 6.72 50.92
CA LEU A 136 -20.57 6.26 51.31
C LEU A 136 -19.67 6.06 50.09
N VAL A 137 -20.20 5.49 49.00
CA VAL A 137 -19.45 5.34 47.74
C VAL A 137 -19.16 6.69 47.07
N LYS A 138 -20.08 7.67 47.15
CA LYS A 138 -19.81 9.05 46.69
C LYS A 138 -18.71 9.71 47.53
N LYS A 139 -18.74 9.55 48.85
CA LYS A 139 -17.69 10.03 49.76
C LYS A 139 -16.34 9.41 49.40
N LEU A 140 -16.29 8.09 49.18
CA LEU A 140 -15.10 7.38 48.71
C LEU A 140 -14.58 7.97 47.38
N SER A 141 -15.49 8.21 46.42
CA SER A 141 -15.14 8.79 45.12
C SER A 141 -14.58 10.21 45.25
N THR A 142 -15.07 11.02 46.19
CA THR A 142 -14.50 12.36 46.46
C THR A 142 -13.13 12.30 47.12
N LEU A 143 -12.89 11.32 47.99
CA LEU A 143 -11.59 11.09 48.62
C LEU A 143 -10.55 10.69 47.57
N LEU A 144 -10.89 9.79 46.65
CA LEU A 144 -10.01 9.35 45.55
C LEU A 144 -9.69 10.49 44.56
N LYS A 145 -10.58 11.48 44.41
CA LYS A 145 -10.39 12.64 43.50
C LYS A 145 -9.59 13.80 44.10
N ALA A 146 -9.27 13.79 45.40
CA ALA A 146 -8.52 14.87 46.05
C ALA A 146 -7.11 15.04 45.45
N LYS A 147 -6.63 16.29 45.34
CA LYS A 147 -5.38 16.66 44.63
C LYS A 147 -4.07 16.28 45.36
N ALA A 148 -4.12 15.96 46.66
CA ALA A 148 -2.94 15.59 47.45
C ALA A 148 -3.33 14.60 48.57
N PRO A 149 -3.47 13.30 48.27
CA PRO A 149 -3.82 12.31 49.28
C PRO A 149 -2.61 12.02 50.18
N ASN A 150 -2.80 12.08 51.49
CA ASN A 150 -1.89 11.42 52.43
C ASN A 150 -2.24 9.93 52.43
N TYR A 151 -1.36 9.07 51.92
CA TYR A 151 -1.64 7.66 51.63
C TYR A 151 -2.09 6.86 52.85
N GLU A 152 -1.50 7.10 54.02
CA GLU A 152 -1.87 6.41 55.27
C GLU A 152 -3.29 6.77 55.74
N ARG A 153 -3.68 8.04 55.57
CA ARG A 153 -5.03 8.51 55.92
C ARG A 153 -6.07 8.04 54.91
N LEU A 154 -5.71 8.05 53.61
CA LEU A 154 -6.57 7.55 52.55
C LEU A 154 -6.87 6.06 52.74
N GLU A 155 -5.86 5.26 53.11
CA GLU A 155 -6.03 3.83 53.37
C GLU A 155 -6.95 3.57 54.57
N ALA A 156 -6.75 4.27 55.69
CA ALA A 156 -7.59 4.14 56.88
C ALA A 156 -9.05 4.56 56.61
N ASP A 157 -9.24 5.72 55.95
CA ASP A 157 -10.57 6.25 55.62
C ASP A 157 -11.30 5.35 54.60
N ALA A 158 -10.59 4.79 53.62
CA ALA A 158 -11.17 3.86 52.65
C ALA A 158 -11.58 2.54 53.30
N LYS A 159 -10.76 2.00 54.22
CA LYS A 159 -11.11 0.81 55.02
C LYS A 159 -12.35 1.04 55.86
N GLU A 160 -12.43 2.16 56.58
CA GLU A 160 -13.59 2.50 57.40
C GLU A 160 -14.86 2.58 56.55
N ILE A 161 -14.80 3.30 55.41
CA ILE A 161 -15.95 3.45 54.51
C ILE A 161 -16.39 2.11 53.91
N LEU A 162 -15.45 1.24 53.51
CA LEU A 162 -15.76 -0.06 52.93
C LEU A 162 -16.38 -1.05 53.93
N LEU A 163 -15.93 -1.01 55.19
CA LEU A 163 -16.49 -1.83 56.27
C LEU A 163 -17.89 -1.34 56.69
N ASP A 164 -18.14 -0.02 56.60
CA ASP A 164 -19.42 0.62 56.96
C ASP A 164 -20.56 0.38 55.96
N ILE A 165 -20.25 0.04 54.70
CA ILE A 165 -21.24 -0.34 53.68
C ILE A 165 -21.88 -1.67 54.11
N LYS A 166 -23.19 -1.84 53.91
CA LYS A 166 -23.89 -3.09 54.29
C LYS A 166 -24.18 -4.00 53.11
N TYR A 167 -24.60 -3.46 51.96
CA TYR A 167 -25.01 -4.26 50.81
C TYR A 167 -23.81 -4.82 50.02
N PRO A 168 -23.71 -6.15 49.80
CA PRO A 168 -22.58 -6.77 49.09
C PRO A 168 -22.34 -6.21 47.68
N ALA A 169 -23.40 -6.00 46.88
CA ALA A 169 -23.29 -5.39 45.55
C ALA A 169 -22.73 -3.97 45.59
N THR A 170 -23.05 -3.18 46.62
CA THR A 170 -22.52 -1.83 46.79
C THR A 170 -21.08 -1.85 47.34
N LYS A 171 -20.73 -2.85 48.16
CA LYS A 171 -19.32 -3.11 48.55
C LYS A 171 -18.46 -3.45 47.34
N LYS A 172 -18.94 -4.34 46.46
CA LYS A 172 -18.27 -4.68 45.20
C LYS A 172 -18.00 -3.43 44.36
N GLN A 173 -19.04 -2.63 44.13
CA GLN A 173 -18.94 -1.38 43.37
C GLN A 173 -17.98 -0.37 44.03
N ALA A 174 -17.95 -0.29 45.36
CA ALA A 174 -17.04 0.57 46.09
C ALA A 174 -15.58 0.13 45.93
N LEU A 175 -15.33 -1.18 46.03
CA LEU A 175 -14.01 -1.78 45.86
C LEU A 175 -13.51 -1.62 44.40
N GLU A 176 -14.37 -1.84 43.40
CA GLU A 176 -14.05 -1.59 41.99
C GLU A 176 -13.64 -0.12 41.75
N ARG A 177 -14.29 0.84 42.40
CA ARG A 177 -13.91 2.26 42.32
C ARG A 177 -12.55 2.57 42.96
N VAL A 178 -12.15 1.81 43.98
CA VAL A 178 -10.82 1.93 44.61
C VAL A 178 -9.76 1.32 43.70
N LEU A 179 -9.99 0.11 43.18
CA LEU A 179 -9.07 -0.61 42.28
C LEU A 179 -8.87 0.11 40.94
N SER A 180 -9.87 0.85 40.45
CA SER A 180 -9.78 1.64 39.21
C SER A 180 -9.14 3.03 39.38
N SER A 181 -8.69 3.39 40.59
CA SER A 181 -8.08 4.68 40.84
C SER A 181 -6.56 4.66 40.62
N GLU A 182 -6.08 5.39 39.61
CA GLU A 182 -4.64 5.53 39.27
C GLU A 182 -3.79 6.17 40.38
N ARG A 183 -4.42 6.86 41.35
CA ARG A 183 -3.71 7.61 42.40
C ARG A 183 -3.39 6.78 43.65
N VAL A 184 -3.91 5.56 43.77
CA VAL A 184 -3.73 4.73 44.95
C VAL A 184 -2.54 3.80 44.72
N PRO A 185 -1.53 3.78 45.61
CA PRO A 185 -0.36 2.93 45.42
C PRO A 185 -0.72 1.46 45.68
N LEU A 186 0.00 0.54 45.01
CA LEU A 186 -0.21 -0.91 45.08
C LEU A 186 -0.32 -1.46 46.52
N PRO A 187 0.53 -1.09 47.50
CA PRO A 187 0.44 -1.62 48.86
C PRO A 187 -0.89 -1.26 49.55
N CYS A 188 -1.41 -0.06 49.31
CA CYS A 188 -2.70 0.37 49.85
C CYS A 188 -3.86 -0.43 49.23
N LEU A 189 -3.82 -0.72 47.91
CA LEU A 189 -4.82 -1.54 47.24
C LEU A 189 -4.87 -2.98 47.79
N THR A 190 -3.70 -3.60 47.98
CA THR A 190 -3.59 -4.94 48.57
C THR A 190 -4.11 -4.94 50.01
N SER A 191 -3.69 -3.97 50.82
CA SER A 191 -4.10 -3.83 52.21
C SER A 191 -5.62 -3.61 52.39
N ILE A 192 -6.23 -2.77 51.55
CA ILE A 192 -7.68 -2.52 51.53
C ILE A 192 -8.46 -3.78 51.14
N THR A 193 -8.03 -4.46 50.07
CA THR A 193 -8.68 -5.69 49.58
C THR A 193 -8.57 -6.81 50.61
N GLN A 194 -7.42 -6.94 51.27
CA GLN A 194 -7.17 -7.97 52.27
C GLN A 194 -7.94 -7.73 53.58
N THR A 195 -8.09 -6.48 54.02
CA THR A 195 -8.94 -6.16 55.17
C THR A 195 -10.42 -6.45 54.91
N LEU A 196 -10.89 -6.19 53.69
CA LEU A 196 -12.25 -6.55 53.28
C LEU A 196 -12.45 -8.07 53.23
N LEU A 197 -11.49 -8.81 52.66
CA LEU A 197 -11.50 -10.28 52.64
C LEU A 197 -11.52 -10.87 54.06
N ASN A 198 -10.65 -10.40 54.95
CA ASN A 198 -10.59 -10.85 56.34
C ASN A 198 -11.90 -10.56 57.08
N SER A 199 -12.53 -9.41 56.82
CA SER A 199 -13.84 -9.08 57.38
C SER A 199 -14.93 -10.04 56.89
N LEU A 200 -14.95 -10.38 55.60
CA LEU A 200 -15.93 -11.33 55.04
C LEU A 200 -15.73 -12.75 55.59
N ARG A 201 -14.47 -13.20 55.75
CA ARG A 201 -14.15 -14.51 56.35
C ARG A 201 -14.50 -14.60 57.85
N SER A 202 -14.55 -13.47 58.54
CA SER A 202 -14.92 -13.41 59.97
C SER A 202 -16.44 -13.38 60.22
N GLN A 203 -17.26 -13.29 59.18
CA GLN A 203 -18.73 -13.31 59.26
C GLN A 203 -19.26 -14.74 59.28
N GLU A 204 -20.41 -14.96 59.93
CA GLU A 204 -21.08 -16.27 59.96
C GLU A 204 -21.46 -16.73 58.53
N VAL A 205 -21.20 -17.99 58.23
CA VAL A 205 -21.25 -18.60 56.87
C VAL A 205 -22.59 -18.37 56.14
N GLU A 206 -23.70 -18.21 56.86
CA GLU A 206 -25.05 -17.98 56.28
C GLU A 206 -25.28 -16.56 55.70
N TYR A 207 -24.42 -15.58 56.00
CA TYR A 207 -24.57 -14.19 55.54
C TYR A 207 -23.50 -13.74 54.53
N VAL A 208 -22.58 -14.62 54.15
CA VAL A 208 -21.48 -14.30 53.24
C VAL A 208 -21.94 -14.42 51.79
N ASP A 209 -21.80 -13.35 51.02
CA ASP A 209 -22.01 -13.35 49.58
C ASP A 209 -20.81 -14.03 48.89
N GLU A 210 -21.00 -15.24 48.40
CA GLU A 210 -19.97 -16.04 47.72
C GLU A 210 -19.38 -15.30 46.50
N GLY A 211 -20.18 -14.48 45.80
CA GLY A 211 -19.75 -13.71 44.64
C GLY A 211 -18.84 -12.53 44.99
N LEU A 212 -19.08 -11.86 46.13
CA LEU A 212 -18.18 -10.83 46.66
C LEU A 212 -16.91 -11.43 47.24
N LEU A 213 -17.00 -12.58 47.91
CA LEU A 213 -15.84 -13.27 48.47
C LEU A 213 -14.89 -13.73 47.34
N GLY A 214 -15.43 -14.41 46.32
CA GLY A 214 -14.67 -14.80 45.13
C GLY A 214 -14.03 -13.59 44.43
N PHE A 215 -14.77 -12.50 44.23
CA PHE A 215 -14.24 -11.28 43.64
C PHE A 215 -13.05 -10.68 44.42
N CYS A 216 -13.06 -10.74 45.75
CA CYS A 216 -11.96 -10.24 46.57
C CYS A 216 -10.75 -11.17 46.51
N GLU A 217 -10.96 -12.49 46.51
CA GLU A 217 -9.90 -13.48 46.37
C GLU A 217 -9.23 -13.36 44.99
N ASP A 218 -10.01 -13.22 43.92
CA ASP A 218 -9.53 -13.04 42.55
C ASP A 218 -8.68 -11.76 42.41
N LYS A 219 -9.19 -10.62 42.88
CA LYS A 219 -8.46 -9.33 42.77
C LYS A 219 -7.24 -9.30 43.67
N LEU A 220 -7.27 -9.94 44.82
CA LEU A 220 -6.10 -10.07 45.71
C LEU A 220 -5.02 -10.99 45.09
N LYS A 221 -5.41 -12.09 44.45
CA LYS A 221 -4.50 -12.97 43.68
C LYS A 221 -3.81 -12.20 42.56
N LEU A 222 -4.53 -11.38 41.79
CA LEU A 222 -3.96 -10.53 40.74
C LEU A 222 -3.04 -9.43 41.28
N LEU A 223 -3.40 -8.78 42.40
CA LEU A 223 -2.55 -7.76 43.03
C LEU A 223 -1.22 -8.35 43.51
N HIS A 224 -1.24 -9.54 44.10
CA HIS A 224 -0.01 -10.24 44.49
C HIS A 224 0.83 -10.68 43.30
N LEU A 225 0.21 -11.09 42.19
CA LEU A 225 0.91 -11.39 40.94
C LEU A 225 1.60 -10.15 40.37
N TYR A 226 0.92 -9.00 40.35
CA TYR A 226 1.53 -7.75 39.91
C TYR A 226 2.75 -7.39 40.79
N GLU A 227 2.61 -7.55 42.11
CA GLU A 227 3.68 -7.30 43.07
C GLU A 227 4.88 -8.24 42.87
N SER A 228 4.65 -9.54 42.61
CA SER A 228 5.73 -10.50 42.38
C SER A 228 6.49 -10.19 41.09
N VAL A 229 5.79 -9.89 39.99
CA VAL A 229 6.40 -9.50 38.70
C VAL A 229 7.21 -8.21 38.84
N GLN A 230 6.70 -7.21 39.55
CA GLN A 230 7.41 -5.95 39.77
C GLN A 230 8.66 -6.12 40.64
N LYS A 231 8.60 -6.96 41.68
CA LYS A 231 9.76 -7.31 42.52
C LYS A 231 10.84 -8.01 41.68
N LEU A 232 10.47 -9.03 40.92
CA LEU A 232 11.38 -9.76 40.03
C LEU A 232 12.02 -8.82 39.00
N GLY A 233 11.25 -7.90 38.42
CA GLY A 233 11.77 -6.90 37.50
C GLY A 233 12.68 -5.84 38.12
N SER A 234 12.71 -5.68 39.45
CA SER A 234 13.58 -4.71 40.15
C SER A 234 14.96 -5.27 40.51
N HIS A 235 15.11 -6.59 40.48
CA HIS A 235 16.39 -7.27 40.67
C HIS A 235 17.16 -7.26 39.35
N ALA A 236 18.01 -6.24 39.17
CA ALA A 236 18.92 -6.21 38.03
C ALA A 236 19.95 -7.34 38.15
N VAL A 237 19.87 -8.32 37.24
CA VAL A 237 20.94 -9.30 37.03
C VAL A 237 22.04 -8.61 36.21
N GLU A 238 23.31 -8.80 36.58
CA GLU A 238 24.44 -8.34 35.76
C GLU A 238 24.36 -9.04 34.39
N THR A 239 24.25 -8.26 33.32
CA THR A 239 24.28 -8.77 31.93
C THR A 239 25.57 -9.54 31.70
N ASP A 240 25.48 -10.85 31.54
CA ASP A 240 26.56 -11.68 31.03
C ASP A 240 27.03 -11.14 29.66
N ALA A 241 28.30 -11.38 29.35
CA ALA A 241 28.90 -11.03 28.08
C ALA A 241 28.07 -11.55 26.90
N SER A 242 28.01 -10.80 25.79
CA SER A 242 27.31 -11.21 24.58
C SER A 242 27.69 -12.65 24.20
N PRO A 243 26.73 -13.53 23.90
CA PRO A 243 26.99 -14.94 23.68
C PRO A 243 27.88 -15.11 22.46
N SER A 244 28.86 -16.02 22.53
CA SER A 244 29.73 -16.30 21.40
C SER A 244 28.93 -16.91 20.24
N THR A 245 29.38 -16.70 19.00
CA THR A 245 28.75 -17.29 17.81
C THR A 245 28.67 -18.82 17.90
N LYS A 246 29.62 -19.46 18.57
CA LYS A 246 29.63 -20.92 18.80
C LYS A 246 28.56 -21.37 19.78
N GLU A 247 28.35 -20.64 20.87
CA GLU A 247 27.29 -20.93 21.84
C GLU A 247 25.90 -20.76 21.21
N LEU A 248 25.72 -19.75 20.37
CA LEU A 248 24.48 -19.54 19.61
C LEU A 248 24.23 -20.64 18.58
N ALA A 249 25.27 -21.08 17.84
CA ALA A 249 25.16 -22.17 16.87
C ALA A 249 24.75 -23.48 17.56
N LEU A 250 25.38 -23.81 18.70
CA LEU A 250 25.04 -24.99 19.50
C LEU A 250 23.61 -24.94 20.05
N LEU A 251 23.18 -23.77 20.55
CA LEU A 251 21.84 -23.59 21.11
C LEU A 251 20.75 -23.72 20.04
N LEU A 252 20.97 -23.17 18.85
CA LEU A 252 20.02 -23.25 17.73
C LEU A 252 20.13 -24.56 16.93
N ARG A 253 21.13 -25.40 17.24
CA ARG A 253 21.47 -26.64 16.52
C ARG A 253 21.71 -26.40 15.01
N LEU A 254 22.46 -25.34 14.70
CA LEU A 254 22.85 -24.97 13.34
C LEU A 254 24.35 -25.15 13.14
N GLU A 255 24.77 -25.38 11.89
CA GLU A 255 26.19 -25.29 11.53
C GLU A 255 26.68 -23.83 11.62
N GLU A 256 27.98 -23.62 11.85
CA GLU A 256 28.56 -22.27 11.94
C GLU A 256 28.30 -21.47 10.65
N ASP A 257 28.37 -22.12 9.49
CA ASP A 257 28.12 -21.49 8.18
C ASP A 257 26.64 -21.08 8.01
N GLU A 258 25.68 -21.90 8.44
CA GLU A 258 24.25 -21.57 8.40
C GLU A 258 23.91 -20.39 9.33
N LEU A 259 24.54 -20.33 10.51
CA LEU A 259 24.36 -19.21 11.43
C LEU A 259 24.90 -17.90 10.83
N THR A 260 26.07 -17.95 10.16
CA THR A 260 26.59 -16.75 9.48
C THR A 260 25.67 -16.29 8.36
N ARG A 261 25.12 -17.23 7.57
CA ARG A 261 24.12 -16.93 6.53
C ARG A 261 22.90 -16.23 7.14
N LEU A 262 22.32 -16.78 8.21
CA LEU A 262 21.18 -16.18 8.91
C LEU A 262 21.50 -14.76 9.41
N GLN A 263 22.67 -14.56 10.02
CA GLN A 263 23.11 -13.23 10.46
C GLN A 263 23.27 -12.24 9.30
N THR A 264 23.75 -12.69 8.14
CA THR A 264 23.85 -11.81 6.95
C THR A 264 22.48 -11.42 6.41
N LEU A 265 21.52 -12.33 6.35
CA LEU A 265 20.15 -12.06 5.92
C LEU A 265 19.48 -11.02 6.83
N ILE A 266 19.58 -11.21 8.15
CA ILE A 266 19.03 -10.28 9.14
C ILE A 266 19.70 -8.90 9.04
N ARG A 267 21.03 -8.85 8.84
CA ARG A 267 21.77 -7.60 8.68
C ARG A 267 21.32 -6.83 7.45
N ASN A 268 21.17 -7.51 6.31
CA ASN A 268 20.70 -6.89 5.06
C ASN A 268 19.26 -6.37 5.23
N TYR A 269 18.37 -7.15 5.84
CA TYR A 269 17.02 -6.72 6.17
C TYR A 269 17.01 -5.47 7.06
N LYS A 270 17.85 -5.44 8.10
CA LYS A 270 17.95 -4.31 9.04
C LYS A 270 18.38 -3.00 8.35
N GLN A 271 19.33 -3.07 7.42
CA GLN A 271 19.83 -1.89 6.69
C GLN A 271 18.70 -1.21 5.92
N GLU A 272 17.88 -1.99 5.21
CA GLU A 272 16.75 -1.48 4.41
C GLU A 272 15.51 -1.12 5.27
N HIS A 273 15.36 -1.69 6.47
CA HIS A 273 14.21 -1.50 7.36
C HIS A 273 14.26 -0.21 8.23
N THR A 274 15.15 0.75 7.95
CA THR A 274 15.29 1.97 8.76
C THR A 274 14.20 3.01 8.47
N ARG A 275 12.97 2.76 8.95
CA ARG A 275 12.03 3.85 9.27
C ARG A 275 12.36 4.39 10.67
N THR A 276 12.88 5.61 10.75
CA THR A 276 13.03 6.39 11.99
C THR A 276 11.64 6.68 12.56
N GLY A 277 11.18 5.84 13.49
CA GLY A 277 10.06 6.18 14.35
C GLY A 277 10.57 7.15 15.41
N VAL A 278 9.92 8.30 15.56
CA VAL A 278 10.17 9.23 16.66
C VAL A 278 9.74 8.53 17.94
N ARG A 279 10.70 8.14 18.78
CA ARG A 279 10.41 7.66 20.15
C ARG A 279 10.28 8.86 21.08
N PHE A 280 9.21 8.92 21.85
CA PHE A 280 9.07 9.87 22.94
C PHE A 280 9.68 9.25 24.20
N ALA A 281 10.35 10.07 25.01
CA ALA A 281 11.08 9.63 26.21
C ALA A 281 10.19 9.05 27.32
N ASP A 282 8.86 9.15 27.20
CA ASP A 282 7.88 8.64 28.17
C ASP A 282 7.55 7.14 27.96
N ASP A 283 8.08 6.49 26.91
CA ASP A 283 7.98 5.04 26.71
C ASP A 283 8.99 4.29 27.61
N GLU A 284 8.86 4.38 28.94
CA GLU A 284 9.57 3.46 29.85
C GLU A 284 9.07 2.02 29.58
N HIS A 285 9.81 1.28 28.77
CA HIS A 285 9.46 -0.06 28.28
C HIS A 285 9.23 -1.04 29.46
N GLY A 286 7.96 -1.21 29.86
CA GLY A 286 7.53 -2.18 30.87
C GLY A 286 6.62 -1.63 31.98
N ALA A 287 6.29 -0.34 32.00
CA ALA A 287 5.40 0.21 33.03
C ALA A 287 3.92 0.03 32.64
N LEU A 288 3.30 -1.09 33.05
CA LEU A 288 1.84 -1.27 32.95
C LEU A 288 1.16 -0.76 34.23
N PRO A 289 0.21 0.20 34.16
CA PRO A 289 -0.53 0.64 35.33
C PRO A 289 -1.33 -0.50 35.98
N VAL A 290 -1.36 -0.56 37.31
CA VAL A 290 -2.09 -1.59 38.09
C VAL A 290 -3.56 -1.69 37.66
N ARG A 291 -4.19 -0.55 37.38
CA ARG A 291 -5.56 -0.48 36.87
C ARG A 291 -5.73 -1.28 35.58
N ALA A 292 -4.88 -1.01 34.59
CA ALA A 292 -4.92 -1.69 33.29
C ALA A 292 -4.69 -3.19 33.46
N PHE A 293 -3.72 -3.59 34.29
CA PHE A 293 -3.46 -4.99 34.62
C PHE A 293 -4.68 -5.72 35.20
N LEU A 294 -5.39 -5.10 36.15
CA LEU A 294 -6.59 -5.68 36.77
C LEU A 294 -7.82 -5.68 35.84
N GLU A 295 -7.85 -4.80 34.84
CA GLU A 295 -8.88 -4.74 33.82
C GLU A 295 -8.67 -5.82 32.74
N TYR A 296 -7.42 -6.16 32.41
CA TYR A 296 -7.07 -7.13 31.35
C TYR A 296 -7.22 -8.60 31.76
N LEU A 297 -7.19 -8.91 33.07
CA LEU A 297 -7.21 -10.28 33.57
C LEU A 297 -8.54 -10.65 34.27
N GLU A 298 -9.00 -11.87 34.01
CA GLU A 298 -10.13 -12.53 34.68
C GLU A 298 -9.68 -13.82 35.34
N CYS A 299 -10.18 -14.09 36.54
CA CYS A 299 -9.97 -15.35 37.24
C CYS A 299 -11.24 -16.20 37.06
N GLU A 300 -11.10 -17.40 36.50
CA GLU A 300 -12.17 -18.39 36.38
C GLU A 300 -11.69 -19.70 37.02
N GLN A 301 -12.34 -20.14 38.10
CA GLN A 301 -12.07 -21.44 38.74
C GLN A 301 -10.57 -21.71 38.98
N GLU A 302 -9.87 -20.76 39.60
CA GLU A 302 -8.40 -20.77 39.86
C GLU A 302 -7.49 -20.52 38.65
N ALA A 303 -7.98 -20.60 37.42
CA ALA A 303 -7.21 -20.23 36.22
C ALA A 303 -7.31 -18.73 35.93
N VAL A 304 -6.23 -18.12 35.47
CA VAL A 304 -6.20 -16.72 35.04
C VAL A 304 -6.25 -16.65 33.52
N ASN A 305 -7.26 -15.98 32.99
CA ASN A 305 -7.48 -15.76 31.57
C ASN A 305 -7.35 -14.27 31.22
N VAL A 306 -7.01 -13.98 29.96
CA VAL A 306 -6.98 -12.60 29.44
C VAL A 306 -8.33 -12.28 28.82
N LYS A 307 -8.91 -11.14 29.19
CA LYS A 307 -10.15 -10.63 28.58
C LYS A 307 -9.96 -10.37 27.09
N LYS A 308 -11.07 -10.24 26.34
CA LYS A 308 -11.02 -9.75 24.96
C LYS A 308 -10.58 -8.27 24.95
N ILE A 309 -9.28 -8.06 24.84
CA ILE A 309 -8.61 -6.75 24.77
C ILE A 309 -8.08 -6.50 23.34
N SER A 310 -7.73 -5.25 23.04
CA SER A 310 -7.08 -4.90 21.77
C SER A 310 -5.66 -5.50 21.67
N GLU A 311 -5.12 -5.59 20.45
CA GLU A 311 -3.78 -6.16 20.26
C GLU A 311 -2.69 -5.35 20.97
N GLU A 312 -2.80 -4.02 21.02
CA GLU A 312 -1.84 -3.14 21.70
C GLU A 312 -1.82 -3.39 23.23
N GLU A 313 -3.01 -3.57 23.82
CA GLU A 313 -3.15 -3.90 25.24
C GLU A 313 -2.61 -5.30 25.54
N TYR A 314 -2.79 -6.25 24.62
CA TYR A 314 -2.22 -7.60 24.71
C TYR A 314 -0.69 -7.58 24.70
N ILE A 315 -0.10 -6.74 23.83
CA ILE A 315 1.35 -6.54 23.77
C ILE A 315 1.86 -5.83 25.02
N ALA A 316 1.12 -4.84 25.56
CA ALA A 316 1.49 -4.16 26.80
C ALA A 316 1.52 -5.13 27.99
N LEU A 317 0.53 -6.02 28.10
CA LEU A 317 0.48 -7.07 29.12
C LEU A 317 1.63 -8.07 28.96
N GLY A 318 1.87 -8.56 27.74
CA GLY A 318 3.00 -9.46 27.49
C GLY A 318 4.35 -8.78 27.76
N SER A 319 4.49 -7.50 27.44
CA SER A 319 5.72 -6.73 27.67
C SER A 319 5.99 -6.59 29.16
N PHE A 320 4.95 -6.38 29.97
CA PHE A 320 5.08 -6.35 31.44
C PHE A 320 5.63 -7.68 31.99
N PHE A 321 5.19 -8.82 31.46
CA PHE A 321 5.67 -10.14 31.92
C PHE A 321 7.05 -10.51 31.41
N PHE A 322 7.31 -10.34 30.11
CA PHE A 322 8.44 -11.01 29.45
C PHE A 322 9.53 -10.07 28.94
N TRP A 323 9.28 -8.76 28.80
CA TRP A 323 10.21 -7.86 28.13
C TRP A 323 11.58 -7.79 28.83
N ARG A 324 11.58 -7.63 30.15
CA ARG A 324 12.82 -7.62 30.96
C ARG A 324 13.54 -8.97 30.93
N CYS A 325 12.79 -10.06 30.91
CA CYS A 325 13.35 -11.39 30.79
C CYS A 325 14.02 -11.61 29.41
N LEU A 326 13.48 -11.03 28.33
CA LEU A 326 14.04 -11.12 26.97
C LEU A 326 15.34 -10.32 26.83
N HIS A 327 15.53 -9.27 27.63
CA HIS A 327 16.78 -8.53 27.71
C HIS A 327 17.83 -9.16 28.63
N GLY A 328 17.49 -10.24 29.33
CA GLY A 328 18.37 -10.87 30.33
C GLY A 328 18.44 -10.11 31.66
N GLU A 329 17.56 -9.13 31.89
CA GLU A 329 17.55 -8.31 33.10
C GLU A 329 16.89 -9.03 34.30
N CYS A 330 16.10 -10.08 34.04
CA CYS A 330 15.32 -10.81 35.04
C CYS A 330 15.46 -12.33 34.85
N PRO A 331 15.59 -13.13 35.94
CA PRO A 331 15.68 -14.59 35.84
C PRO A 331 14.40 -15.19 35.22
N THR A 332 14.56 -15.94 34.14
CA THR A 332 13.46 -16.58 33.40
C THR A 332 12.74 -17.65 34.21
N LEU A 333 13.47 -18.38 35.06
CA LEU A 333 12.94 -19.47 35.88
C LEU A 333 11.95 -18.97 36.94
N GLU A 334 12.33 -17.94 37.71
CA GLU A 334 11.50 -17.41 38.80
C GLU A 334 10.23 -16.72 38.27
N MET A 335 10.32 -16.11 37.08
CA MET A 335 9.17 -15.51 36.39
C MET A 335 8.17 -16.58 35.94
N CYS A 336 8.61 -17.62 35.23
CA CYS A 336 7.73 -18.69 34.77
C CYS A 336 7.06 -19.43 35.94
N GLU A 337 7.79 -19.72 37.02
CA GLU A 337 7.21 -20.33 38.23
C GLU A 337 6.15 -19.44 38.90
N SER A 338 6.37 -18.13 38.93
CA SER A 338 5.43 -17.18 39.52
C SER A 338 4.13 -17.09 38.71
N LEU A 339 4.23 -17.18 37.38
CA LEU A 339 3.08 -17.19 36.47
C LEU A 339 2.33 -18.53 36.53
N GLU A 340 3.04 -19.66 36.65
CA GLU A 340 2.44 -20.99 36.83
C GLU A 340 1.65 -21.07 38.15
N LYS A 341 2.27 -20.63 39.26
CA LYS A 341 1.62 -20.59 40.59
C LYS A 341 0.38 -19.70 40.60
N ALA A 342 0.33 -18.68 39.74
CA ALA A 342 -0.83 -17.83 39.58
C ALA A 342 -1.97 -18.46 38.75
N GLY A 343 -1.75 -19.60 38.10
CA GLY A 343 -2.76 -20.29 37.30
C GLY A 343 -2.88 -19.81 35.86
N LEU A 344 -1.84 -19.18 35.29
CA LEU A 344 -1.79 -18.84 33.87
C LEU A 344 -1.44 -20.09 33.04
N GLY A 345 -2.30 -20.44 32.09
CA GLY A 345 -2.08 -21.59 31.21
C GLY A 345 -0.88 -21.39 30.26
N PRO A 346 -0.11 -22.44 29.95
CA PRO A 346 1.11 -22.32 29.14
C PRO A 346 0.83 -21.81 27.71
N GLN A 347 -0.30 -22.18 27.09
CA GLN A 347 -0.67 -21.72 25.74
C GLN A 347 -0.94 -20.20 25.70
N LEU A 348 -1.53 -19.65 26.76
CA LEU A 348 -1.73 -18.21 26.92
C LEU A 348 -0.39 -17.50 27.06
N LEU A 349 0.50 -18.01 27.91
CA LEU A 349 1.85 -17.47 28.10
C LEU A 349 2.66 -17.48 26.80
N LEU A 350 2.60 -18.58 26.03
CA LEU A 350 3.23 -18.68 24.72
C LEU A 350 2.71 -17.62 23.76
N SER A 351 1.39 -17.41 23.71
CA SER A 351 0.80 -16.39 22.83
C SER A 351 1.21 -14.96 23.21
N LEU A 352 1.28 -14.64 24.50
CA LEU A 352 1.74 -13.35 25.00
C LEU A 352 3.22 -13.12 24.66
N LEU A 353 4.07 -14.13 24.92
CA LEU A 353 5.50 -14.09 24.62
C LEU A 353 5.75 -13.87 23.12
N LEU A 354 5.10 -14.66 22.26
CA LEU A 354 5.26 -14.55 20.81
C LEU A 354 4.74 -13.21 20.27
N LYS A 355 3.61 -12.70 20.78
CA LYS A 355 3.08 -11.38 20.35
C LYS A 355 4.05 -10.25 20.68
N VAL A 356 4.68 -10.27 21.86
CA VAL A 356 5.70 -9.27 22.24
C VAL A 356 6.94 -9.39 21.36
N TRP A 357 7.41 -10.62 21.16
CA TRP A 357 8.57 -10.91 20.32
C TRP A 357 8.37 -10.41 18.88
N LEU A 358 7.22 -10.71 18.28
CA LEU A 358 6.93 -10.32 16.91
C LEU A 358 6.67 -8.81 16.78
N TRP A 359 6.14 -8.14 17.82
CA TRP A 359 5.88 -6.70 17.78
C TRP A 359 7.15 -5.86 17.91
N LYS A 360 8.10 -6.26 18.78
CA LYS A 360 9.34 -5.51 19.06
C LYS A 360 10.53 -5.92 18.19
N GLU A 361 10.29 -6.22 16.92
CA GLU A 361 11.29 -6.75 15.99
C GLU A 361 12.61 -5.96 15.99
N LYS A 362 12.56 -4.62 15.91
CA LYS A 362 13.77 -3.79 15.85
C LYS A 362 14.72 -3.97 17.03
N GLU A 363 14.16 -4.03 18.24
CA GLU A 363 14.92 -4.18 19.49
C GLU A 363 15.53 -5.59 19.60
N ILE A 364 14.82 -6.59 19.07
CA ILE A 364 15.25 -8.00 19.08
C ILE A 364 16.33 -8.29 18.04
N LEU A 365 16.24 -7.68 16.86
CA LEU A 365 17.28 -7.79 15.83
C LEU A 365 18.58 -7.08 16.22
N GLU A 366 18.56 -6.21 17.23
CA GLU A 366 19.73 -5.54 17.78
C GLU A 366 20.45 -6.34 18.86
N ASN A 367 19.71 -7.12 19.65
CA ASN A 367 20.25 -7.82 20.81
C ASN A 367 20.27 -9.35 20.58
N THR A 368 21.45 -9.91 20.32
CA THR A 368 21.63 -11.36 20.16
C THR A 368 21.38 -12.16 21.45
N GLN A 369 21.53 -11.54 22.63
CA GLN A 369 21.22 -12.19 23.90
C GLN A 369 19.73 -12.54 24.03
N ALA A 370 18.86 -11.78 23.35
CA ALA A 370 17.43 -12.05 23.34
C ALA A 370 17.08 -13.43 22.75
N TRP A 371 17.94 -13.97 21.86
CA TRP A 371 17.73 -15.28 21.24
C TRP A 371 17.91 -16.40 22.28
N CYS A 372 18.97 -16.30 23.11
CA CYS A 372 19.22 -17.20 24.23
C CYS A 372 18.12 -17.12 25.29
N CYS A 373 17.67 -15.90 25.61
CA CYS A 373 16.59 -15.67 26.57
C CYS A 373 15.26 -16.26 26.07
N LEU A 374 14.94 -16.13 24.78
CA LEU A 374 13.75 -16.72 24.19
C LEU A 374 13.79 -18.25 24.27
N HIS A 375 14.91 -18.87 23.90
CA HIS A 375 15.10 -20.32 24.03
C HIS A 375 14.93 -20.77 25.49
N SER A 376 15.54 -20.05 26.43
CA SER A 376 15.43 -20.37 27.85
C SER A 376 13.99 -20.28 28.35
N MET A 377 13.21 -19.28 27.89
CA MET A 377 11.79 -19.16 28.24
C MET A 377 10.94 -20.27 27.61
N LEU A 378 11.12 -20.55 26.32
CA LEU A 378 10.37 -21.59 25.61
C LEU A 378 10.63 -22.96 26.22
N SER A 379 11.88 -23.27 26.59
CA SER A 379 12.24 -24.50 27.31
C SER A 379 11.51 -24.63 28.65
N ARG A 380 11.32 -23.54 29.38
CA ARG A 380 10.61 -23.56 30.67
C ARG A 380 9.10 -23.64 30.49
N LEU A 381 8.54 -22.89 29.53
CA LEU A 381 7.11 -22.92 29.21
C LEU A 381 6.67 -24.28 28.66
N SER A 382 7.49 -24.95 27.85
CA SER A 382 7.20 -26.28 27.31
C SER A 382 7.21 -27.38 28.38
N ASN A 383 7.92 -27.17 29.49
CA ASN A 383 8.02 -28.09 30.62
C ASN A 383 6.92 -27.87 31.69
N MET A 384 6.06 -26.86 31.52
CA MET A 384 4.92 -26.63 32.42
C MET A 384 3.88 -27.74 32.26
N LYS A 385 3.20 -28.10 33.36
CA LYS A 385 2.12 -29.09 33.32
C LYS A 385 1.04 -28.66 32.32
N VAL A 386 0.54 -29.58 31.50
CA VAL A 386 -0.48 -29.35 30.44
C VAL A 386 0.05 -28.63 29.18
N ALA A 387 1.33 -28.27 29.09
CA ALA A 387 1.89 -27.64 27.88
C ALA A 387 2.06 -28.64 26.72
N ILE A 388 2.64 -29.81 27.01
CA ILE A 388 2.77 -30.95 26.10
C ILE A 388 2.20 -32.14 26.85
N ASP A 389 1.13 -32.76 26.33
CA ASP A 389 0.52 -33.93 26.96
C ASP A 389 1.53 -35.09 26.98
N GLU A 390 1.80 -35.69 28.15
CA GLU A 390 2.74 -36.82 28.29
C GLU A 390 2.30 -38.06 27.47
N THR A 391 1.06 -38.05 26.99
CA THR A 391 0.47 -39.08 26.11
C THR A 391 0.48 -38.72 24.62
N TRP A 392 1.12 -37.62 24.22
CA TRP A 392 1.13 -37.17 22.82
C TRP A 392 1.85 -38.16 21.90
N ASP A 393 1.16 -38.56 20.82
CA ASP A 393 1.73 -39.46 19.82
C ASP A 393 2.83 -38.74 19.02
N LEU A 394 4.04 -39.30 19.04
CA LEU A 394 5.22 -38.82 18.31
C LEU A 394 5.00 -38.79 16.78
N GLN A 395 3.99 -39.51 16.27
CA GLN A 395 3.59 -39.47 14.86
C GLN A 395 2.61 -38.34 14.52
N SER A 396 2.17 -37.55 15.51
CA SER A 396 1.19 -36.49 15.33
C SER A 396 1.77 -35.10 15.62
N VAL A 397 1.23 -34.08 14.95
CA VAL A 397 1.72 -32.69 14.99
C VAL A 397 1.35 -32.02 16.32
N SER A 398 2.35 -31.66 17.14
CA SER A 398 2.10 -31.07 18.47
C SER A 398 1.28 -29.77 18.38
N PRO A 399 0.15 -29.63 19.12
CA PRO A 399 -0.65 -28.40 19.14
C PRO A 399 0.13 -27.20 19.69
N TRP A 400 1.06 -27.44 20.61
CA TRP A 400 1.97 -26.43 21.18
C TRP A 400 2.85 -25.80 20.09
N TRP A 401 3.58 -26.64 19.34
CA TRP A 401 4.42 -26.18 18.24
C TRP A 401 3.59 -25.63 17.08
N GLN A 402 2.39 -26.17 16.84
CA GLN A 402 1.47 -25.63 15.86
C GLN A 402 1.01 -24.19 16.20
N GLN A 403 0.75 -23.89 17.47
CA GLN A 403 0.43 -22.53 17.91
C GLN A 403 1.59 -21.56 17.60
N MET A 404 2.82 -21.99 17.84
CA MET A 404 4.00 -21.18 17.53
C MET A 404 4.20 -21.00 16.02
N ARG A 405 4.08 -22.07 15.23
CA ARG A 405 4.17 -22.01 13.75
C ARG A 405 3.10 -21.08 13.17
N THR A 406 1.85 -21.20 13.61
CA THR A 406 0.75 -20.33 13.14
C THR A 406 0.98 -18.85 13.47
N ALA A 407 1.53 -18.54 14.64
CA ALA A 407 1.91 -17.17 14.98
C ALA A 407 3.02 -16.63 14.06
N CYS A 408 4.03 -17.45 13.73
CA CYS A 408 5.10 -17.07 12.80
C CYS A 408 4.57 -16.85 11.38
N VAL A 409 3.72 -17.75 10.88
CA VAL A 409 3.11 -17.69 9.53
C VAL A 409 2.27 -16.42 9.35
N GLN A 410 1.58 -15.97 10.39
CA GLN A 410 0.72 -14.79 10.37
C GLN A 410 1.48 -13.46 10.55
N SER A 411 2.70 -13.51 11.09
CA SER A 411 3.48 -12.31 11.40
C SER A 411 3.94 -11.57 10.16
N THR A 412 3.85 -10.24 10.19
CA THR A 412 4.47 -9.37 9.17
C THR A 412 5.91 -8.97 9.51
N SER A 413 6.37 -9.31 10.72
CA SER A 413 7.72 -9.05 11.21
C SER A 413 8.59 -10.25 10.88
N ASN A 414 9.08 -10.31 9.64
CA ASN A 414 9.71 -11.49 9.05
C ASN A 414 11.01 -11.88 9.76
N GLY A 415 11.81 -10.91 10.20
CA GLY A 415 13.08 -11.17 10.90
C GLY A 415 12.83 -11.77 12.28
N ALA A 416 11.88 -11.20 13.04
CA ALA A 416 11.48 -11.74 14.35
C ALA A 416 10.85 -13.15 14.20
N ALA A 417 10.00 -13.35 13.20
CA ALA A 417 9.35 -14.63 12.94
C ALA A 417 10.36 -15.74 12.59
N LEU A 418 11.33 -15.45 11.71
CA LEU A 418 12.40 -16.37 11.33
C LEU A 418 13.23 -16.79 12.55
N LEU A 419 13.63 -15.83 13.40
CA LEU A 419 14.37 -16.12 14.62
C LEU A 419 13.57 -16.97 15.61
N SER A 420 12.29 -16.67 15.82
CA SER A 420 11.44 -17.52 16.67
C SER A 420 11.31 -18.93 16.10
N ALA A 421 11.20 -19.09 14.78
CA ALA A 421 11.10 -20.40 14.15
C ALA A 421 12.40 -21.21 14.30
N HIS A 422 13.59 -20.60 14.19
CA HIS A 422 14.86 -21.29 14.47
C HIS A 422 14.96 -21.74 15.92
N VAL A 423 14.53 -20.89 16.87
CA VAL A 423 14.47 -21.27 18.29
C VAL A 423 13.45 -22.40 18.52
N GLY A 424 12.28 -22.38 17.87
CA GLY A 424 11.30 -23.47 17.97
C GLY A 424 11.81 -24.79 17.38
N HIS A 425 12.54 -24.72 16.28
CA HIS A 425 13.14 -25.87 15.61
C HIS A 425 14.29 -26.52 16.38
N SER A 426 14.89 -25.87 17.39
CA SER A 426 15.97 -26.49 18.18
C SER A 426 15.47 -27.48 19.24
N PHE A 427 14.17 -27.47 19.57
CA PHE A 427 13.56 -28.32 20.61
C PHE A 427 13.17 -29.77 20.26
N PRO A 428 12.96 -30.21 19.00
CA PRO A 428 12.67 -31.60 18.70
C PRO A 428 13.91 -32.48 18.97
N LYS A 429 13.75 -33.53 19.81
CA LYS A 429 14.76 -34.45 20.38
C LYS A 429 15.42 -34.01 21.70
N SER A 430 14.66 -34.11 22.80
CA SER A 430 15.21 -34.29 24.16
C SER A 430 14.58 -35.50 24.90
N LEU A 431 13.88 -36.38 24.19
CA LEU A 431 13.27 -37.62 24.74
C LEU A 431 13.91 -38.90 24.16
N GLN A 432 15.06 -38.79 23.49
CA GLN A 432 15.78 -39.90 22.84
C GLN A 432 17.22 -40.06 23.34
N GLU A 433 17.51 -39.57 24.55
CA GLU A 433 18.76 -39.87 25.26
C GLU A 433 18.43 -40.56 26.59
N ASP A 434 17.85 -41.74 26.49
CA ASP A 434 18.03 -42.83 27.48
C ASP A 434 17.26 -44.05 26.97
N ASP A 435 17.88 -44.78 26.04
CA ASP A 435 17.96 -46.24 26.12
C ASP A 435 18.69 -46.82 24.90
N GLY A 436 19.83 -47.46 25.17
CA GLY A 436 20.30 -48.61 24.41
C GLY A 436 21.28 -48.34 23.27
N GLU A 437 22.56 -48.44 23.59
CA GLU A 437 23.58 -48.97 22.67
C GLU A 437 23.11 -50.32 22.09
N SER A 438 22.37 -50.34 20.98
CA SER A 438 22.37 -51.48 20.06
C SER A 438 21.75 -51.14 18.70
N MET A 439 22.47 -51.54 17.66
CA MET A 439 22.01 -51.74 16.29
C MET A 439 21.99 -50.52 15.37
N THR A 440 23.13 -50.38 14.70
CA THR A 440 23.27 -49.94 13.31
C THR A 440 22.15 -50.49 12.42
N ASP A 441 21.18 -49.65 12.08
CA ASP A 441 20.53 -49.61 10.76
C ASP A 441 19.87 -48.24 10.58
N SER A 442 20.36 -47.48 9.60
CA SER A 442 20.06 -46.07 9.36
C SER A 442 18.66 -45.85 8.76
N TRP A 443 17.63 -45.89 9.61
CA TRP A 443 16.35 -45.26 9.29
C TRP A 443 16.09 -44.20 10.35
N GLU A 444 16.49 -42.96 10.07
CA GLU A 444 16.09 -41.83 10.89
C GLU A 444 14.57 -41.70 10.82
N ALA A 445 13.89 -41.88 11.94
CA ALA A 445 12.47 -41.60 12.04
C ALA A 445 12.23 -40.10 11.88
N LEU A 446 11.91 -39.66 10.65
CA LEU A 446 11.49 -38.30 10.34
C LEU A 446 10.15 -38.05 11.03
N SER A 447 10.12 -37.15 12.02
CA SER A 447 8.85 -36.71 12.60
C SER A 447 8.21 -35.67 11.70
N LEU A 448 6.88 -35.73 11.53
CA LEU A 448 6.14 -34.73 10.76
C LEU A 448 6.42 -33.30 11.27
N ASP A 449 6.60 -33.13 12.58
CA ASP A 449 6.94 -31.83 13.18
C ASP A 449 8.28 -31.28 12.67
N THR A 450 9.31 -32.11 12.47
CA THR A 450 10.60 -31.63 11.92
C THR A 450 10.47 -31.14 10.48
N GLU A 451 9.70 -31.83 9.66
CA GLU A 451 9.45 -31.41 8.27
C GLU A 451 8.60 -30.12 8.20
N TYR A 452 7.58 -29.97 9.05
CA TYR A 452 6.82 -28.72 9.12
C TYR A 452 7.68 -27.53 9.58
N TRP A 453 8.66 -27.74 10.46
CA TRP A 453 9.59 -26.69 10.84
C TRP A 453 10.56 -26.33 9.72
N LYS A 454 11.16 -27.32 9.03
CA LYS A 454 12.03 -27.08 7.88
C LYS A 454 11.29 -26.31 6.77
N LEU A 455 10.06 -26.71 6.47
CA LEU A 455 9.19 -26.02 5.51
C LEU A 455 8.94 -24.57 5.93
N LEU A 456 8.56 -24.35 7.19
CA LEU A 456 8.30 -23.00 7.71
C LEU A 456 9.57 -22.12 7.68
N LEU A 457 10.72 -22.67 8.07
CA LEU A 457 12.00 -21.96 8.03
C LEU A 457 12.31 -21.51 6.60
N LYS A 458 12.17 -22.41 5.62
CA LYS A 458 12.36 -22.09 4.20
C LYS A 458 11.40 -20.98 3.75
N GLN A 459 10.11 -21.08 4.06
CA GLN A 459 9.11 -20.06 3.72
C GLN A 459 9.39 -18.70 4.37
N LEU A 460 9.88 -18.67 5.62
CA LEU A 460 10.23 -17.44 6.32
C LEU A 460 11.52 -16.81 5.79
N GLU A 461 12.53 -17.61 5.44
CA GLU A 461 13.74 -17.14 4.75
C GLU A 461 13.37 -16.49 3.40
N ASP A 462 12.57 -17.18 2.58
CA ASP A 462 12.08 -16.69 1.29
C ASP A 462 11.30 -15.36 1.45
N CYS A 463 10.40 -15.30 2.44
CA CYS A 463 9.61 -14.11 2.77
C CYS A 463 10.48 -12.94 3.26
N LEU A 464 11.53 -13.21 4.04
CA LEU A 464 12.47 -12.20 4.52
C LEU A 464 13.27 -11.59 3.37
N ILE A 465 13.77 -12.42 2.44
CA ILE A 465 14.54 -11.97 1.27
C ILE A 465 13.65 -11.12 0.36
N LEU A 466 12.43 -11.58 0.09
CA LEU A 466 11.45 -10.82 -0.69
C LEU A 466 11.12 -9.47 -0.02
N GLN A 467 10.86 -9.46 1.29
CA GLN A 467 10.58 -8.21 2.02
C GLN A 467 11.79 -7.27 2.03
N THR A 468 13.03 -7.80 2.02
CA THR A 468 14.25 -6.98 1.89
C THR A 468 14.29 -6.25 0.55
N LEU A 469 13.97 -6.94 -0.55
CA LEU A 469 13.83 -6.31 -1.87
C LEU A 469 12.76 -5.19 -1.85
N LEU A 470 11.59 -5.47 -1.26
CA LEU A 470 10.48 -4.51 -1.22
C LEU A 470 10.79 -3.25 -0.40
N HIS A 471 11.72 -3.33 0.56
CA HIS A 471 12.17 -2.18 1.35
C HIS A 471 13.24 -1.36 0.65
N CYS A 472 13.93 -1.92 -0.36
CA CYS A 472 14.94 -1.22 -1.13
C CYS A 472 14.32 -0.02 -1.88
N LYS A 473 14.90 1.17 -1.68
CA LYS A 473 14.49 2.45 -2.32
C LYS A 473 15.40 2.86 -3.48
N GLY A 474 16.22 1.94 -3.96
CA GLY A 474 17.46 2.18 -4.70
C GLY A 474 17.36 2.67 -6.15
N LEU A 475 16.33 3.42 -6.56
CA LEU A 475 16.47 4.26 -7.75
C LEU A 475 15.88 5.64 -7.45
N LYS A 476 16.74 6.68 -7.43
CA LYS A 476 16.27 8.07 -7.40
C LYS A 476 15.29 8.29 -8.55
N LYS A 477 14.10 8.80 -8.25
CA LYS A 477 13.02 9.11 -9.22
C LYS A 477 13.53 10.00 -10.36
N THR A 478 13.91 9.40 -11.49
CA THR A 478 14.30 10.13 -12.70
C THR A 478 13.08 10.67 -13.45
N SER A 479 11.90 10.12 -13.22
CA SER A 479 10.64 10.58 -13.79
C SER A 479 9.74 11.19 -12.70
N LYS A 480 9.03 12.27 -13.07
CA LYS A 480 7.97 12.87 -12.27
C LYS A 480 6.80 11.87 -12.16
N ILE A 481 6.93 10.79 -11.38
CA ILE A 481 5.77 10.08 -10.82
C ILE A 481 5.20 11.02 -9.74
N SER A 482 4.69 12.15 -10.19
CA SER A 482 4.07 13.17 -9.38
C SER A 482 2.61 12.77 -9.18
N SER A 483 2.20 12.72 -7.92
CA SER A 483 0.81 12.70 -7.45
C SER A 483 0.02 11.40 -7.40
N LEU A 484 0.45 10.29 -8.03
CA LEU A 484 -0.24 9.02 -7.78
C LEU A 484 0.02 8.57 -6.33
N GLN A 485 -1.07 8.46 -5.57
CA GLN A 485 -1.09 7.78 -4.27
C GLN A 485 -0.81 6.30 -4.51
N VAL A 486 0.45 5.97 -4.78
CA VAL A 486 0.88 4.58 -4.87
C VAL A 486 0.66 3.99 -3.47
N GLU A 487 -0.36 3.14 -3.35
CA GLU A 487 -0.69 2.42 -2.12
C GLU A 487 0.58 1.87 -1.50
N PRO A 488 0.86 2.08 -0.20
CA PRO A 488 2.09 1.60 0.43
C PRO A 488 2.27 0.09 0.14
N LEU A 489 3.50 -0.34 -0.17
CA LEU A 489 3.76 -1.78 -0.38
C LEU A 489 3.27 -2.53 0.86
N ARG A 490 2.47 -3.57 0.65
CA ARG A 490 1.91 -4.38 1.73
C ARG A 490 3.07 -5.05 2.48
N LYS A 491 3.00 -5.07 3.81
CA LYS A 491 3.92 -5.91 4.59
C LYS A 491 3.58 -7.37 4.35
N LEU A 492 4.57 -8.16 3.95
CA LEU A 492 4.39 -9.57 3.66
C LEU A 492 4.40 -10.41 4.92
N SER A 493 3.67 -11.51 4.86
CA SER A 493 3.73 -12.64 5.78
C SER A 493 3.62 -13.91 4.95
N VAL A 494 4.06 -15.04 5.49
CA VAL A 494 3.92 -16.34 4.81
C VAL A 494 2.45 -16.62 4.50
N LYS A 495 1.53 -16.28 5.43
CA LYS A 495 0.09 -16.38 5.19
C LYS A 495 -0.36 -15.55 3.98
N ASN A 496 0.09 -14.29 3.87
CA ASN A 496 -0.30 -13.43 2.75
C ASN A 496 0.19 -13.99 1.41
N LEU A 497 1.36 -14.66 1.37
CA LEU A 497 1.90 -15.29 0.17
C LEU A 497 1.14 -16.58 -0.17
N LEU A 498 0.82 -17.41 0.83
CA LEU A 498 0.01 -18.63 0.65
C LEU A 498 -1.41 -18.32 0.16
N GLU A 499 -2.03 -17.24 0.67
CA GLU A 499 -3.37 -16.78 0.25
C GLU A 499 -3.34 -15.98 -1.08
N GLY A 500 -2.14 -15.66 -1.59
CA GLY A 500 -1.94 -14.82 -2.76
C GLY A 500 -2.13 -15.52 -4.10
N GLY A 501 -2.31 -16.85 -4.10
CA GLY A 501 -2.33 -17.65 -5.33
C GLY A 501 -0.95 -17.75 -5.99
N LYS A 502 -0.86 -18.52 -7.08
CA LYS A 502 0.42 -18.77 -7.78
C LYS A 502 1.07 -17.50 -8.36
N GLY A 503 0.28 -16.46 -8.61
CA GLY A 503 0.78 -15.15 -9.07
C GLY A 503 1.13 -14.17 -7.95
N GLY A 504 0.90 -14.50 -6.67
CA GLY A 504 1.00 -13.55 -5.56
C GLY A 504 2.39 -12.95 -5.36
N VAL A 505 3.44 -13.76 -5.54
CA VAL A 505 4.84 -13.30 -5.46
C VAL A 505 5.15 -12.35 -6.62
N ALA A 506 4.86 -12.76 -7.86
CA ALA A 506 5.08 -11.96 -9.06
C ALA A 506 4.30 -10.63 -9.04
N ASP A 507 3.05 -10.63 -8.58
CA ASP A 507 2.22 -9.42 -8.40
C ASP A 507 2.86 -8.45 -7.40
N THR A 508 3.39 -8.97 -6.29
CA THR A 508 4.04 -8.13 -5.28
C THR A 508 5.33 -7.50 -5.82
N VAL A 509 6.14 -8.28 -6.54
CA VAL A 509 7.37 -7.77 -7.17
C VAL A 509 7.04 -6.78 -8.29
N ALA A 510 6.02 -7.04 -9.12
CA ALA A 510 5.57 -6.13 -10.18
C ALA A 510 5.15 -4.75 -9.63
N LYS A 511 4.43 -4.72 -8.51
CA LYS A 511 4.08 -3.47 -7.81
C LYS A 511 5.29 -2.72 -7.29
N TRP A 512 6.36 -3.42 -6.91
CA TRP A 512 7.62 -2.78 -6.54
C TRP A 512 8.40 -2.30 -7.77
N VAL A 513 8.46 -3.08 -8.85
CA VAL A 513 9.05 -2.70 -10.15
C VAL A 513 8.41 -1.40 -10.67
N PHE A 514 7.08 -1.31 -10.63
CA PHE A 514 6.34 -0.10 -11.00
C PHE A 514 6.73 1.11 -10.13
N LYS A 515 6.88 0.92 -8.81
CA LYS A 515 7.24 2.01 -7.89
C LYS A 515 8.64 2.57 -8.12
N GLN A 516 9.55 1.72 -8.57
CA GLN A 516 10.93 2.09 -8.86
C GLN A 516 11.14 2.46 -10.34
N ASP A 517 10.11 2.37 -11.20
CA ASP A 517 10.17 2.59 -12.67
C ASP A 517 11.30 1.79 -13.35
N ILE A 518 11.45 0.52 -12.96
CA ILE A 518 12.50 -0.37 -13.48
C ILE A 518 12.12 -0.85 -14.89
N CYS A 519 13.07 -0.74 -15.83
CA CYS A 519 12.89 -1.19 -17.21
C CYS A 519 13.03 -2.72 -17.38
N PRO A 520 12.42 -3.33 -18.41
CA PRO A 520 12.53 -4.76 -18.67
C PRO A 520 13.99 -5.25 -18.85
N ALA A 521 14.86 -4.39 -19.41
CA ALA A 521 16.26 -4.72 -19.66
C ALA A 521 17.05 -5.01 -18.37
N LEU A 522 16.78 -4.26 -17.28
CA LEU A 522 17.44 -4.48 -15.99
C LEU A 522 16.98 -5.80 -15.33
N LEU A 523 15.70 -6.16 -15.48
CA LEU A 523 15.16 -7.45 -15.01
C LEU A 523 15.83 -8.63 -15.73
N LYS A 524 16.01 -8.52 -17.06
CA LYS A 524 16.74 -9.52 -17.86
C LYS A 524 18.19 -9.67 -17.41
N LEU A 525 18.91 -8.55 -17.29
CA LEU A 525 20.32 -8.53 -16.89
C LEU A 525 20.55 -9.12 -15.47
N ALA A 526 19.60 -8.91 -14.56
CA ALA A 526 19.66 -9.49 -13.23
C ALA A 526 19.55 -11.03 -13.25
N LYS A 527 18.73 -11.58 -14.16
CA LYS A 527 18.56 -13.04 -14.35
C LYS A 527 19.72 -13.68 -15.14
N GLU A 528 20.18 -13.08 -16.23
CA GLU A 528 21.24 -13.67 -17.08
C GLU A 528 22.58 -13.83 -16.33
N LYS A 529 22.93 -12.92 -15.42
CA LYS A 529 24.13 -13.04 -14.57
C LYS A 529 23.99 -14.08 -13.44
N SER A 530 22.91 -14.85 -13.39
CA SER A 530 22.66 -15.88 -12.39
C SER A 530 22.94 -17.30 -12.89
N ASP A 531 23.10 -17.51 -14.20
CA ASP A 531 23.42 -18.84 -14.74
C ASP A 531 24.87 -19.24 -14.39
N PRO A 532 25.07 -20.34 -13.64
CA PRO A 532 26.39 -20.78 -13.21
C PRO A 532 27.27 -21.37 -14.34
N GLU A 533 26.75 -21.54 -15.56
CA GLU A 533 27.50 -22.09 -16.69
C GLU A 533 28.37 -21.06 -17.44
N ASP A 534 28.14 -19.75 -17.25
CA ASP A 534 28.89 -18.69 -17.94
C ASP A 534 30.13 -18.18 -17.16
N GLN A 535 30.70 -19.00 -16.26
CA GLN A 535 32.07 -18.78 -15.74
C GLN A 535 33.15 -19.24 -16.73
N ARG A 536 32.97 -19.00 -18.04
CA ARG A 536 34.13 -18.96 -18.94
C ARG A 536 34.84 -17.64 -18.70
N VAL A 537 36.07 -17.74 -18.17
CA VAL A 537 37.04 -16.64 -18.13
C VAL A 537 36.96 -15.88 -19.46
N PRO A 538 36.67 -14.56 -19.47
CA PRO A 538 36.70 -13.82 -20.71
C PRO A 538 38.14 -13.85 -21.21
N GLU A 539 38.38 -14.47 -22.37
CA GLU A 539 39.61 -14.24 -23.10
C GLU A 539 39.72 -12.74 -23.39
N PRO A 540 40.90 -12.13 -23.20
CA PRO A 540 41.08 -10.70 -23.42
C PRO A 540 41.05 -10.43 -24.93
N GLY A 541 39.86 -10.21 -25.49
CA GLY A 541 39.70 -9.99 -26.92
C GLY A 541 38.29 -9.66 -27.43
N GLU A 542 37.21 -9.96 -26.70
CA GLU A 542 35.86 -9.70 -27.18
C GLU A 542 35.12 -8.68 -26.29
N THR A 543 35.19 -7.42 -26.71
CA THR A 543 34.31 -6.33 -26.26
C THR A 543 32.86 -6.67 -26.60
N SER A 544 32.13 -7.22 -25.64
CA SER A 544 30.68 -7.35 -25.72
C SER A 544 30.03 -5.95 -25.77
N MET A 545 29.31 -5.69 -26.85
CA MET A 545 28.81 -4.39 -27.30
C MET A 545 27.61 -3.85 -26.49
N ALA A 546 27.46 -4.27 -25.22
CA ALA A 546 26.35 -3.88 -24.34
C ALA A 546 26.78 -3.09 -23.07
N VAL A 547 28.09 -2.85 -22.87
CA VAL A 547 28.61 -2.00 -21.76
C VAL A 547 29.06 -0.61 -22.25
N ALA A 548 28.81 -0.26 -23.52
CA ALA A 548 29.16 1.04 -24.07
C ALA A 548 28.18 2.19 -23.71
N ILE A 549 27.60 2.17 -22.50
CA ILE A 549 26.84 3.30 -21.96
C ILE A 549 27.34 3.58 -20.54
N ARG A 550 28.09 4.69 -20.43
CA ARG A 550 28.62 5.36 -19.22
C ARG A 550 29.88 4.75 -18.59
N GLU A 551 31.03 5.02 -19.23
CA GLU A 551 32.34 5.04 -18.56
C GLU A 551 32.46 6.26 -17.64
N THR A 552 31.71 6.26 -16.54
CA THR A 552 31.95 7.03 -15.30
C THR A 552 31.13 6.31 -14.21
N PRO A 553 31.70 5.87 -13.08
CA PRO A 553 30.88 5.38 -11.98
C PRO A 553 30.14 6.58 -11.38
N SER A 554 28.93 6.84 -11.87
CA SER A 554 27.96 7.72 -11.23
C SER A 554 27.37 6.99 -10.02
N GLU A 555 26.96 7.74 -8.99
CA GLU A 555 26.25 7.19 -7.82
C GLU A 555 25.07 6.27 -8.22
N ASP A 556 24.42 6.56 -9.36
CA ASP A 556 23.33 5.75 -9.93
C ASP A 556 23.73 4.29 -10.27
N ALA A 557 25.01 4.03 -10.59
CA ALA A 557 25.48 2.69 -10.97
C ALA A 557 25.69 1.76 -9.75
N GLU A 558 26.01 2.32 -8.58
CA GLU A 558 26.10 1.55 -7.33
C GLU A 558 24.70 1.16 -6.83
N GLU A 559 23.73 2.07 -6.95
CA GLU A 559 22.32 1.83 -6.61
C GLU A 559 21.71 0.73 -7.52
N GLU A 560 21.91 0.81 -8.84
CA GLU A 560 21.46 -0.23 -9.79
C GLU A 560 22.11 -1.59 -9.52
N TYR A 561 23.39 -1.64 -9.13
CA TYR A 561 24.07 -2.87 -8.78
C TYR A 561 23.50 -3.51 -7.51
N GLN A 562 23.21 -2.72 -6.48
CA GLN A 562 22.59 -3.20 -5.24
C GLN A 562 21.20 -3.79 -5.51
N VAL A 563 20.39 -3.11 -6.32
CA VAL A 563 19.06 -3.58 -6.73
C VAL A 563 19.16 -4.88 -7.54
N ALA A 564 20.09 -4.95 -8.50
CA ALA A 564 20.32 -6.17 -9.29
C ALA A 564 20.81 -7.35 -8.43
N ALA A 565 21.62 -7.10 -7.40
CA ALA A 565 22.08 -8.13 -6.47
C ALA A 565 20.93 -8.69 -5.61
N LEU A 566 20.04 -7.81 -5.10
CA LEU A 566 18.84 -8.25 -4.36
C LEU A 566 17.87 -9.01 -5.27
N LEU A 567 17.64 -8.53 -6.50
CA LEU A 567 16.81 -9.24 -7.49
C LEU A 567 17.35 -10.64 -7.78
N ARG A 568 18.67 -10.78 -7.95
CA ARG A 568 19.31 -12.09 -8.13
C ARG A 568 19.06 -13.02 -6.96
N SER A 569 19.16 -12.51 -5.74
CA SER A 569 18.85 -13.31 -4.53
C SER A 569 17.41 -13.78 -4.54
N VAL A 570 16.46 -12.94 -4.94
CA VAL A 570 15.04 -13.31 -4.98
C VAL A 570 14.76 -14.33 -6.10
N TYR A 571 15.36 -14.18 -7.29
CA TYR A 571 15.23 -15.15 -8.38
C TYR A 571 15.71 -16.56 -7.98
N GLN A 572 16.78 -16.65 -7.19
CA GLN A 572 17.29 -17.94 -6.70
C GLN A 572 16.32 -18.63 -5.72
N HIS A 573 15.48 -17.87 -5.00
CA HIS A 573 14.53 -18.42 -4.03
C HIS A 573 13.14 -18.65 -4.63
N PHE A 574 12.79 -17.95 -5.71
CA PHE A 574 11.51 -18.06 -6.43
C PHE A 574 11.72 -18.28 -7.94
N PRO A 575 12.36 -19.39 -8.36
CA PRO A 575 12.69 -19.62 -9.77
C PRO A 575 11.47 -19.79 -10.68
N CYS A 576 10.37 -20.35 -10.17
CA CYS A 576 9.15 -20.61 -10.95
C CYS A 576 8.21 -19.41 -10.87
N SER A 577 7.94 -18.93 -9.66
CA SER A 577 7.05 -17.80 -9.37
C SER A 577 7.57 -16.47 -9.94
N LEU A 578 8.89 -16.32 -10.06
CA LEU A 578 9.53 -15.18 -10.73
C LEU A 578 10.28 -15.60 -11.99
N ASP A 579 9.77 -16.61 -12.70
CA ASP A 579 10.19 -16.79 -14.08
C ASP A 579 10.02 -15.47 -14.86
N LEU A 580 10.91 -15.24 -15.82
CA LEU A 580 11.01 -13.92 -16.46
C LEU A 580 9.71 -13.55 -17.18
N ASP A 581 9.10 -14.50 -17.88
CA ASP A 581 7.85 -14.26 -18.59
C ASP A 581 6.69 -14.05 -17.61
N VAL A 582 6.70 -14.76 -16.48
CA VAL A 582 5.72 -14.60 -15.40
C VAL A 582 5.82 -13.20 -14.79
N LEU A 583 7.03 -12.76 -14.43
CA LEU A 583 7.25 -11.44 -13.85
C LEU A 583 6.93 -10.33 -14.86
N LEU A 584 7.37 -10.45 -16.11
CA LEU A 584 7.08 -9.48 -17.16
C LEU A 584 5.58 -9.36 -17.44
N ALA A 585 4.84 -10.49 -17.43
CA ALA A 585 3.39 -10.48 -17.57
C ALA A 585 2.70 -9.72 -16.42
N HIS A 586 3.12 -9.92 -15.17
CA HIS A 586 2.59 -9.17 -14.03
C HIS A 586 2.98 -7.69 -14.06
N CYS A 587 4.21 -7.36 -14.47
CA CYS A 587 4.63 -5.97 -14.66
C CYS A 587 3.79 -5.29 -15.74
N CYS A 588 3.65 -5.92 -16.91
CA CYS A 588 2.81 -5.45 -18.01
C CYS A 588 1.39 -5.13 -17.52
N TRP A 589 0.77 -6.06 -16.78
CA TRP A 589 -0.57 -5.89 -16.24
C TRP A 589 -0.67 -4.77 -15.19
N GLU A 590 0.29 -4.67 -14.27
CA GLU A 590 0.31 -3.61 -13.25
C GLU A 590 0.41 -2.22 -13.91
N TYR A 591 1.31 -2.03 -14.87
CA TYR A 591 1.40 -0.77 -15.62
C TYR A 591 0.10 -0.44 -16.37
N MET A 592 -0.62 -1.44 -16.93
CA MET A 592 -1.94 -1.22 -17.53
C MET A 592 -2.98 -0.74 -16.52
N VAL A 593 -3.03 -1.38 -15.35
CA VAL A 593 -3.98 -1.02 -14.29
C VAL A 593 -3.74 0.40 -13.82
N GLN A 594 -2.47 0.81 -13.67
CA GLN A 594 -2.10 2.17 -13.28
C GLN A 594 -2.40 3.20 -14.37
N TRP A 595 -2.11 2.90 -15.64
CA TRP A 595 -2.54 3.73 -16.76
C TRP A 595 -4.06 3.89 -16.85
N ASN A 596 -4.84 2.83 -16.59
CA ASN A 596 -6.29 2.92 -16.63
C ASN A 596 -6.85 3.81 -15.50
N LYS A 597 -6.15 3.92 -14.37
CA LYS A 597 -6.49 4.86 -13.28
C LYS A 597 -6.20 6.31 -13.68
N ASP A 598 -5.07 6.55 -14.35
CA ASP A 598 -4.70 7.88 -14.87
C ASP A 598 -4.25 7.83 -16.35
N PRO A 599 -5.21 7.94 -17.30
CA PRO A 599 -4.93 7.81 -18.73
C PRO A 599 -4.10 8.95 -19.34
N GLU A 600 -3.88 10.05 -18.62
CA GLU A 600 -3.04 11.15 -19.09
C GLU A 600 -1.56 10.74 -19.11
N GLU A 601 -1.14 9.88 -18.18
CA GLU A 601 0.22 9.35 -18.09
C GLU A 601 0.44 8.19 -19.08
N ALA A 602 0.43 8.52 -20.38
CA ALA A 602 0.54 7.54 -21.45
C ALA A 602 1.87 6.76 -21.46
N HIS A 603 2.91 7.26 -20.78
CA HIS A 603 4.18 6.55 -20.63
C HIS A 603 4.01 5.21 -19.88
N PHE A 604 3.04 5.08 -18.97
CA PHE A 604 2.73 3.81 -18.32
C PHE A 604 2.23 2.76 -19.31
N LEU A 605 1.42 3.16 -20.30
CA LEU A 605 0.97 2.26 -21.36
C LEU A 605 2.13 1.86 -22.27
N VAL A 606 3.03 2.79 -22.61
CA VAL A 606 4.24 2.49 -23.38
C VAL A 606 5.11 1.48 -22.64
N ARG A 607 5.36 1.68 -21.34
CA ARG A 607 6.10 0.75 -20.48
C ARG A 607 5.43 -0.63 -20.41
N SER A 608 4.10 -0.67 -20.30
CA SER A 608 3.35 -1.92 -20.30
C SER A 608 3.58 -2.74 -21.58
N VAL A 609 3.46 -2.09 -22.75
CA VAL A 609 3.69 -2.73 -24.05
C VAL A 609 5.16 -3.13 -24.23
N ASP A 610 6.10 -2.36 -23.67
CA ASP A 610 7.52 -2.74 -23.65
C ASP A 610 7.76 -4.02 -22.84
N HIS A 611 7.15 -4.17 -21.65
CA HIS A 611 7.18 -5.44 -20.90
C HIS A 611 6.57 -6.59 -21.71
N LEU A 612 5.44 -6.36 -22.39
CA LEU A 612 4.77 -7.35 -23.24
C LEU A 612 5.67 -7.85 -24.38
N LYS A 613 6.32 -6.93 -25.11
CA LYS A 613 7.24 -7.25 -26.21
C LYS A 613 8.44 -8.07 -25.77
N ASN A 614 8.82 -7.96 -24.50
CA ASN A 614 9.97 -8.65 -23.93
C ASN A 614 9.68 -10.07 -23.40
N ILE A 615 8.41 -10.50 -23.38
CA ILE A 615 7.99 -11.87 -23.03
C ILE A 615 8.44 -12.82 -24.13
N SER A 616 9.09 -13.93 -23.76
CA SER A 616 9.64 -14.90 -24.69
C SER A 616 8.61 -15.93 -25.19
N ASN A 617 7.71 -16.39 -24.32
CA ASN A 617 6.69 -17.36 -24.68
C ASN A 617 5.50 -16.71 -25.40
N ALA A 618 5.28 -17.09 -26.65
CA ALA A 618 4.24 -16.53 -27.49
C ALA A 618 2.81 -16.79 -26.99
N HIS A 619 2.53 -17.92 -26.31
CA HIS A 619 1.19 -18.19 -25.76
C HIS A 619 0.82 -17.18 -24.66
N VAL A 620 1.79 -16.87 -23.79
CA VAL A 620 1.60 -15.88 -22.71
C VAL A 620 1.48 -14.48 -23.30
N GLN A 621 2.38 -14.13 -24.23
CA GLN A 621 2.36 -12.83 -24.90
C GLN A 621 1.04 -12.60 -25.65
N PHE A 622 0.57 -13.60 -26.38
CA PHE A 622 -0.71 -13.59 -27.10
C PHE A 622 -1.88 -13.39 -26.14
N GLY A 623 -2.03 -14.28 -25.16
CA GLY A 623 -3.16 -14.26 -24.23
C GLY A 623 -3.22 -12.95 -23.45
N LEU A 624 -2.08 -12.46 -22.99
CA LEU A 624 -1.98 -11.19 -22.28
C LEU A 624 -2.36 -10.01 -23.19
N SER A 625 -1.89 -10.00 -24.43
CA SER A 625 -2.26 -8.97 -25.42
C SER A 625 -3.79 -8.90 -25.61
N LEU A 626 -4.44 -10.06 -25.75
CA LEU A 626 -5.88 -10.15 -25.94
C LEU A 626 -6.64 -9.67 -24.68
N MET A 627 -6.16 -10.03 -23.49
CA MET A 627 -6.72 -9.55 -22.22
C MET A 627 -6.60 -8.03 -22.09
N MET A 628 -5.45 -7.45 -22.42
CA MET A 628 -5.23 -5.99 -22.41
C MET A 628 -6.23 -5.28 -23.35
N TRP A 629 -6.38 -5.81 -24.56
CA TRP A 629 -7.29 -5.27 -25.58
C TRP A 629 -8.74 -5.23 -25.08
N ASN A 630 -9.24 -6.38 -24.61
CA ASN A 630 -10.62 -6.56 -24.18
C ASN A 630 -10.94 -5.80 -22.89
N THR A 631 -9.99 -5.72 -21.95
CA THR A 631 -10.22 -5.15 -20.63
C THR A 631 -10.13 -3.62 -20.62
N PHE A 632 -9.12 -3.06 -21.30
CA PHE A 632 -8.77 -1.64 -21.13
C PHE A 632 -8.83 -0.82 -22.43
N ILE A 633 -8.45 -1.39 -23.57
CA ILE A 633 -8.16 -0.60 -24.79
C ILE A 633 -9.41 -0.36 -25.66
N ILE A 634 -10.21 -1.41 -25.92
CA ILE A 634 -11.25 -1.39 -26.98
C ILE A 634 -12.26 -0.23 -26.85
N LYS A 635 -12.63 0.14 -25.63
CA LYS A 635 -13.59 1.24 -25.39
C LYS A 635 -13.01 2.61 -25.74
N ARG A 636 -11.75 2.88 -25.37
CA ARG A 636 -11.08 4.16 -25.69
C ARG A 636 -10.69 4.21 -27.16
N PHE A 637 -10.24 3.10 -27.72
CA PHE A 637 -9.90 2.99 -29.13
C PHE A 637 -11.11 3.24 -30.05
N SER A 638 -12.28 2.66 -29.74
CA SER A 638 -13.51 2.92 -30.49
C SER A 638 -13.98 4.38 -30.38
N ALA A 639 -13.91 4.98 -29.18
CA ALA A 639 -14.23 6.40 -28.99
C ALA A 639 -13.30 7.32 -29.80
N ALA A 640 -12.01 7.00 -29.84
CA ALA A 640 -11.02 7.69 -30.67
C ALA A 640 -11.38 7.60 -32.16
N ALA A 641 -11.71 6.40 -32.66
CA ALA A 641 -12.06 6.19 -34.05
C ALA A 641 -13.28 7.01 -34.49
N TYR A 642 -14.35 7.00 -33.68
CA TYR A 642 -15.56 7.79 -33.97
C TYR A 642 -15.33 9.30 -33.89
N LEU A 643 -14.52 9.77 -32.93
CA LEU A 643 -14.16 11.19 -32.83
C LEU A 643 -13.39 11.64 -34.08
N MET A 644 -12.39 10.86 -34.48
CA MET A 644 -11.56 11.18 -35.65
C MET A 644 -12.36 11.15 -36.95
N ASP A 645 -13.28 10.20 -37.12
CA ASP A 645 -14.15 10.13 -38.31
C ASP A 645 -15.13 11.31 -38.40
N LYS A 646 -15.65 11.76 -37.24
CA LYS A 646 -16.52 12.93 -37.14
C LYS A 646 -15.78 14.23 -37.47
N VAL A 647 -14.55 14.38 -36.99
CA VAL A 647 -13.76 15.61 -37.14
C VAL A 647 -13.07 15.68 -38.50
N GLY A 648 -12.67 14.53 -39.06
CA GLY A 648 -11.97 14.43 -40.35
C GLY A 648 -10.57 15.03 -40.35
N LYS A 649 -9.94 15.18 -39.19
CA LYS A 649 -8.56 15.65 -38.97
C LYS A 649 -8.14 15.29 -37.54
N SER A 650 -6.87 15.49 -37.20
CA SER A 650 -6.38 15.39 -35.82
C SER A 650 -7.27 16.21 -34.86
N PRO A 651 -7.95 15.57 -33.88
CA PRO A 651 -8.81 16.27 -32.92
C PRO A 651 -7.98 17.14 -31.96
N LYS A 652 -8.55 18.26 -31.54
CA LYS A 652 -7.92 19.17 -30.57
C LYS A 652 -8.10 18.66 -29.13
N ASP A 653 -7.16 18.95 -28.23
CA ASP A 653 -7.17 18.55 -26.80
C ASP A 653 -8.55 18.55 -26.12
N ARG A 654 -9.32 19.66 -26.22
CA ARG A 654 -10.66 19.75 -25.61
C ARG A 654 -11.62 18.64 -26.06
N LEU A 655 -11.57 18.23 -27.32
CA LEU A 655 -12.41 17.15 -27.85
C LEU A 655 -11.90 15.78 -27.40
N CYS A 656 -10.57 15.58 -27.37
CA CYS A 656 -9.94 14.35 -26.88
C CYS A 656 -10.34 14.08 -25.43
N ARG A 657 -10.24 15.08 -24.55
CA ARG A 657 -10.60 14.94 -23.13
C ARG A 657 -12.08 14.66 -22.91
N ARG A 658 -12.95 15.23 -23.76
CA ARG A 658 -14.40 15.04 -23.63
C ARG A 658 -14.85 13.65 -24.10
N ASP A 659 -14.37 13.19 -25.26
CA ASP A 659 -14.91 11.99 -25.92
C ASP A 659 -14.06 10.73 -25.65
N VAL A 660 -12.74 10.87 -25.48
CA VAL A 660 -11.80 9.76 -25.23
C VAL A 660 -11.31 9.72 -23.78
N GLY A 661 -11.31 10.87 -23.10
CA GLY A 661 -10.91 10.99 -21.69
C GLY A 661 -9.40 11.10 -21.48
N MET A 662 -8.66 11.65 -22.45
CA MET A 662 -7.22 11.96 -22.37
C MET A 662 -6.88 13.17 -23.28
N SER A 663 -5.72 13.79 -23.09
CA SER A 663 -5.22 14.89 -23.95
C SER A 663 -4.89 14.44 -25.38
N ASP A 664 -4.67 15.40 -26.30
CA ASP A 664 -4.24 15.10 -27.68
C ASP A 664 -2.83 14.52 -27.77
N THR A 665 -1.91 14.97 -26.92
CA THR A 665 -0.57 14.38 -26.76
C THR A 665 -0.66 12.93 -26.29
N SER A 666 -1.41 12.68 -25.20
CA SER A 666 -1.58 11.33 -24.66
C SER A 666 -2.35 10.41 -25.61
N MET A 667 -3.27 10.96 -26.40
CA MET A 667 -4.00 10.23 -27.45
C MET A 667 -3.06 9.77 -28.58
N THR A 668 -2.05 10.56 -28.95
CA THR A 668 -1.07 10.19 -29.98
C THR A 668 -0.23 9.01 -29.52
N THR A 669 0.30 9.07 -28.29
CA THR A 669 1.05 7.96 -27.67
C THR A 669 0.16 6.73 -27.43
N PHE A 670 -1.11 6.92 -27.05
CA PHE A 670 -2.08 5.83 -26.88
C PHE A 670 -2.29 5.06 -28.17
N LEU A 671 -2.47 5.74 -29.31
CA LEU A 671 -2.62 5.09 -30.61
C LEU A 671 -1.33 4.39 -31.07
N GLY A 672 -0.16 4.96 -30.76
CA GLY A 672 1.12 4.30 -30.98
C GLY A 672 1.24 3.00 -30.17
N SER A 673 0.86 3.01 -28.89
CA SER A 673 0.84 1.80 -28.07
C SER A 673 -0.23 0.79 -28.51
N CYS A 674 -1.37 1.24 -29.04
CA CYS A 674 -2.37 0.34 -29.63
C CYS A 674 -1.85 -0.34 -30.91
N TYR A 675 -1.11 0.41 -31.72
CA TYR A 675 -0.44 -0.10 -32.92
C TYR A 675 0.54 -1.21 -32.53
N ASP A 676 1.42 -0.92 -31.56
CA ASP A 676 2.39 -1.87 -31.04
C ASP A 676 1.71 -3.11 -30.42
N LEU A 677 0.66 -2.92 -29.62
CA LEU A 677 -0.10 -4.02 -29.00
C LEU A 677 -0.72 -4.96 -30.05
N LEU A 678 -1.37 -4.40 -31.07
CA LEU A 678 -2.01 -5.20 -32.12
C LEU A 678 -0.96 -5.91 -32.99
N GLN A 679 0.16 -5.25 -33.29
CA GLN A 679 1.27 -5.87 -33.99
C GLN A 679 1.84 -7.05 -33.18
N THR A 680 2.16 -6.84 -31.90
CA THR A 680 2.65 -7.89 -31.01
C THR A 680 1.63 -9.03 -30.86
N MET A 681 0.34 -8.74 -30.82
CA MET A 681 -0.71 -9.78 -30.78
C MET A 681 -0.71 -10.66 -32.03
N MET A 682 -0.57 -10.07 -33.22
CA MET A 682 -0.53 -10.81 -34.49
C MET A 682 0.76 -11.63 -34.61
N GLU A 683 1.91 -11.06 -34.24
CA GLU A 683 3.20 -11.76 -34.23
C GLU A 683 3.17 -12.95 -33.26
N ALA A 684 2.64 -12.74 -32.04
CA ALA A 684 2.52 -13.79 -31.03
C ALA A 684 1.56 -14.91 -31.45
N ASP A 685 0.43 -14.60 -32.11
CA ASP A 685 -0.50 -15.63 -32.60
C ASP A 685 0.19 -16.57 -33.60
N VAL A 686 0.94 -16.02 -34.56
CA VAL A 686 1.73 -16.81 -35.52
C VAL A 686 2.83 -17.61 -34.83
N SER A 687 3.59 -16.98 -33.93
CA SER A 687 4.67 -17.67 -33.20
C SER A 687 4.16 -18.73 -32.21
N SER A 688 2.92 -18.62 -31.74
CA SER A 688 2.32 -19.59 -30.81
C SER A 688 2.05 -20.94 -31.48
N GLU A 689 1.90 -20.99 -32.80
CA GLU A 689 1.76 -22.25 -33.55
C GLU A 689 3.05 -23.08 -33.56
N GLU A 690 4.21 -22.42 -33.45
CA GLU A 690 5.54 -23.06 -33.50
C GLU A 690 6.07 -23.47 -32.12
N MET A 691 5.51 -22.92 -31.04
CA MET A 691 5.98 -23.13 -29.67
C MET A 691 4.99 -23.93 -28.81
N PRO A 692 5.45 -24.80 -27.90
CA PRO A 692 4.57 -25.41 -26.91
C PRO A 692 4.12 -24.40 -25.83
N PRO A 693 2.95 -24.59 -25.21
CA PRO A 693 2.53 -23.80 -24.06
C PRO A 693 3.49 -24.03 -22.88
N PRO A 694 3.78 -22.99 -22.07
CA PRO A 694 4.71 -23.11 -20.96
C PRO A 694 4.12 -23.96 -19.83
N LEU A 695 5.00 -24.70 -19.14
CA LEU A 695 4.64 -25.44 -17.94
C LEU A 695 4.78 -24.52 -16.73
N LEU A 696 3.67 -24.25 -16.05
CA LEU A 696 3.64 -23.41 -14.86
C LEU A 696 3.85 -24.26 -13.61
N GLU A 697 5.12 -24.43 -13.24
CA GLU A 697 5.52 -25.10 -12.01
C GLU A 697 5.40 -24.16 -10.80
N VAL A 698 5.34 -24.75 -9.61
CA VAL A 698 5.33 -24.03 -8.32
C VAL A 698 6.45 -24.62 -7.49
N GLU A 699 7.16 -23.77 -6.75
CA GLU A 699 8.23 -24.20 -5.87
C GLU A 699 7.71 -25.19 -4.80
N ASP A 700 8.51 -26.21 -4.47
CA ASP A 700 8.14 -27.26 -3.51
C ASP A 700 7.68 -26.69 -2.15
N ALA A 701 8.32 -25.62 -1.68
CA ALA A 701 7.98 -24.94 -0.43
C ALA A 701 6.62 -24.22 -0.46
N TRP A 702 6.03 -24.03 -1.65
CA TRP A 702 4.85 -23.21 -1.90
C TRP A 702 3.72 -24.01 -2.60
N LEU A 703 3.78 -25.34 -2.61
CA LEU A 703 2.73 -26.20 -3.21
C LEU A 703 1.35 -26.05 -2.56
N SER A 704 1.29 -25.61 -1.31
CA SER A 704 0.04 -25.40 -0.55
C SER A 704 -0.60 -24.02 -0.76
N VAL A 705 -0.16 -23.27 -1.76
CA VAL A 705 -0.74 -21.96 -2.11
C VAL A 705 -2.21 -22.10 -2.52
N GLU A 706 -3.07 -21.34 -1.87
CA GLU A 706 -4.51 -21.27 -2.14
C GLU A 706 -4.84 -19.83 -2.53
N GLY A 707 -5.43 -19.59 -3.70
CA GLY A 707 -5.75 -18.23 -4.09
C GLY A 707 -6.22 -18.09 -5.54
N PRO A 708 -6.31 -16.85 -6.04
CA PRO A 708 -6.72 -16.59 -7.41
C PRO A 708 -5.68 -17.14 -8.41
N SER A 709 -6.16 -17.48 -9.61
CA SER A 709 -5.29 -17.85 -10.74
C SER A 709 -4.32 -16.71 -11.07
N SER A 710 -3.10 -17.09 -11.45
CA SER A 710 -2.09 -16.16 -11.93
C SER A 710 -2.54 -15.47 -13.23
N ILE A 711 -2.04 -14.25 -13.51
CA ILE A 711 -2.34 -13.58 -14.79
C ILE A 711 -1.89 -14.41 -15.99
N VAL A 712 -0.83 -15.21 -15.82
CA VAL A 712 -0.29 -16.09 -16.86
C VAL A 712 -1.23 -17.26 -17.11
N GLU A 713 -1.81 -17.85 -16.06
CA GLU A 713 -2.84 -18.89 -16.21
C GLU A 713 -4.06 -18.35 -16.96
N LEU A 714 -4.51 -17.14 -16.60
CA LEU A 714 -5.61 -16.47 -17.29
C LEU A 714 -5.27 -16.15 -18.76
N ALA A 715 -4.01 -15.82 -19.07
CA ALA A 715 -3.53 -15.61 -20.43
C ALA A 715 -3.57 -16.90 -21.26
N LEU A 716 -3.15 -18.03 -20.68
CA LEU A 716 -3.18 -19.34 -21.35
C LEU A 716 -4.60 -19.87 -21.56
N GLU A 717 -5.57 -19.44 -20.74
CA GLU A 717 -6.99 -19.78 -20.90
C GLU A 717 -7.71 -18.99 -22.02
N GLN A 718 -7.03 -18.01 -22.63
CA GLN A 718 -7.63 -17.20 -23.69
C GLN A 718 -7.87 -18.01 -24.96
N LYS A 719 -8.95 -17.65 -25.68
CA LYS A 719 -9.27 -18.26 -26.98
C LYS A 719 -8.41 -17.65 -28.09
N HIS A 720 -8.09 -18.46 -29.10
CA HIS A 720 -7.45 -17.98 -30.32
C HIS A 720 -8.26 -16.87 -31.01
N ILE A 721 -7.54 -15.93 -31.60
CA ILE A 721 -8.14 -14.82 -32.35
C ILE A 721 -8.54 -15.28 -33.76
N HIS A 722 -9.46 -14.53 -34.35
CA HIS A 722 -9.65 -14.56 -35.79
C HIS A 722 -8.64 -13.59 -36.43
N TYR A 723 -7.47 -14.08 -36.82
CA TYR A 723 -6.34 -13.29 -37.33
C TYR A 723 -6.75 -12.18 -38.33
N PRO A 724 -7.57 -12.44 -39.37
CA PRO A 724 -7.96 -11.40 -40.33
C PRO A 724 -8.76 -10.24 -39.70
N LEU A 725 -9.47 -10.50 -38.58
CA LEU A 725 -10.19 -9.45 -37.86
C LEU A 725 -9.22 -8.58 -37.05
N VAL A 726 -8.14 -9.15 -36.51
CA VAL A 726 -7.10 -8.38 -35.82
C VAL A 726 -6.31 -7.54 -36.81
N GLU A 727 -5.95 -8.11 -37.97
CA GLU A 727 -5.30 -7.41 -39.08
C GLU A 727 -6.15 -6.21 -39.56
N HIS A 728 -7.46 -6.41 -39.74
CA HIS A 728 -8.37 -5.33 -40.12
C HIS A 728 -8.40 -4.19 -39.09
N GLN A 729 -8.36 -4.53 -37.79
CA GLN A 729 -8.31 -3.57 -36.69
C GLN A 729 -6.96 -2.84 -36.62
N PHE A 730 -5.88 -3.56 -36.90
CA PHE A 730 -4.53 -3.02 -37.00
C PHE A 730 -4.43 -1.97 -38.11
N VAL A 731 -4.98 -2.23 -39.30
CA VAL A 731 -5.04 -1.25 -40.41
C VAL A 731 -5.72 0.04 -39.98
N LEU A 732 -6.88 -0.06 -39.30
CA LEU A 732 -7.56 1.12 -38.77
C LEU A 732 -6.70 1.87 -37.73
N CYS A 733 -6.02 1.13 -36.84
CA CYS A 733 -5.12 1.70 -35.84
C CYS A 733 -3.96 2.45 -36.50
N ALA A 734 -3.30 1.86 -37.50
CA ALA A 734 -2.21 2.47 -38.23
C ALA A 734 -2.64 3.77 -38.94
N ILE A 735 -3.82 3.77 -39.58
CA ILE A 735 -4.42 4.96 -40.21
C ILE A 735 -4.67 6.06 -39.17
N MET A 736 -5.27 5.72 -38.04
CA MET A 736 -5.55 6.68 -36.97
C MET A 736 -4.27 7.24 -36.36
N TYR A 737 -3.29 6.38 -36.10
CA TYR A 737 -1.99 6.78 -35.59
C TYR A 737 -1.29 7.74 -36.55
N ALA A 738 -1.26 7.44 -37.85
CA ALA A 738 -0.70 8.32 -38.88
C ALA A 738 -1.40 9.70 -38.93
N ILE A 739 -2.73 9.73 -38.83
CA ILE A 739 -3.49 11.00 -38.83
C ILE A 739 -3.14 11.88 -37.63
N MET A 740 -2.96 11.28 -36.45
CA MET A 740 -2.56 12.01 -35.24
C MET A 740 -1.10 12.48 -35.32
N SER A 741 -0.17 11.56 -35.58
CA SER A 741 1.27 11.83 -35.56
C SER A 741 1.73 12.80 -36.65
N LEU A 742 1.15 12.72 -37.85
CA LEU A 742 1.47 13.62 -38.99
C LEU A 742 0.48 14.77 -39.13
N ALA A 743 -0.47 14.92 -38.20
CA ALA A 743 -1.51 15.96 -38.20
C ALA A 743 -2.28 16.07 -39.55
N LEU A 744 -2.63 14.93 -40.15
CA LEU A 744 -3.27 14.87 -41.47
C LEU A 744 -4.66 15.56 -41.45
N LYS A 745 -4.90 16.40 -42.46
CA LYS A 745 -6.16 17.14 -42.65
C LYS A 745 -7.11 16.40 -43.58
N SER A 746 -8.42 16.58 -43.43
CA SER A 746 -9.45 16.03 -44.32
C SER A 746 -9.37 14.51 -44.51
N ALA A 747 -9.00 13.78 -43.46
CA ALA A 747 -8.89 12.33 -43.45
C ALA A 747 -9.91 11.75 -42.47
N LYS A 748 -10.84 10.95 -42.97
CA LYS A 748 -11.85 10.24 -42.19
C LYS A 748 -11.50 8.75 -42.15
N PRO A 749 -11.02 8.20 -41.01
CA PRO A 749 -10.50 6.84 -40.95
C PRO A 749 -11.50 5.79 -41.43
N LEU A 750 -12.75 5.88 -40.97
CA LEU A 750 -13.76 4.86 -41.29
C LEU A 750 -14.22 4.97 -42.74
N ALA A 751 -14.13 6.15 -43.38
CA ALA A 751 -14.50 6.33 -44.79
C ALA A 751 -13.65 5.49 -45.76
N LEU A 752 -12.46 5.04 -45.35
CA LEU A 752 -11.58 4.16 -46.12
C LEU A 752 -12.06 2.70 -46.16
N PHE A 753 -13.13 2.38 -45.42
CA PHE A 753 -13.69 1.04 -45.35
C PHE A 753 -15.13 1.01 -45.88
N ASP A 754 -15.50 -0.14 -46.43
CA ASP A 754 -16.85 -0.42 -46.90
C ASP A 754 -17.81 -0.69 -45.73
N SER A 755 -19.08 -0.95 -46.04
CA SER A 755 -20.09 -1.21 -45.02
C SER A 755 -19.82 -2.50 -44.23
N LYS A 756 -19.28 -3.55 -44.87
CA LYS A 756 -18.96 -4.82 -44.19
C LYS A 756 -17.77 -4.63 -43.24
N GLY A 757 -16.68 -4.00 -43.71
CA GLY A 757 -15.52 -3.68 -42.90
C GLY A 757 -15.86 -2.79 -41.71
N LYS A 758 -16.70 -1.76 -41.90
CA LYS A 758 -17.20 -0.90 -40.80
C LYS A 758 -17.95 -1.70 -39.73
N ASN A 759 -18.77 -2.65 -40.14
CA ASN A 759 -19.56 -3.49 -39.22
C ASN A 759 -18.72 -4.55 -38.50
N ALA A 760 -17.47 -4.80 -38.93
CA ALA A 760 -16.57 -5.76 -38.28
C ALA A 760 -15.76 -5.14 -37.13
N PHE A 761 -15.51 -3.83 -37.16
CA PHE A 761 -14.73 -3.15 -36.13
C PHE A 761 -15.33 -3.26 -34.73
N PHE A 762 -14.44 -3.30 -33.73
CA PHE A 762 -14.77 -3.29 -32.30
C PHE A 762 -15.66 -4.44 -31.80
N LYS A 763 -15.82 -5.49 -32.61
CA LYS A 763 -16.36 -6.78 -32.17
C LYS A 763 -15.30 -7.58 -31.44
N ASP A 764 -15.75 -8.64 -30.75
CA ASP A 764 -14.87 -9.60 -30.09
C ASP A 764 -13.87 -10.19 -31.11
N LEU A 765 -12.57 -10.06 -30.82
CA LEU A 765 -11.48 -10.50 -31.71
C LEU A 765 -11.45 -12.02 -31.91
N THR A 766 -12.09 -12.78 -31.03
CA THR A 766 -12.22 -14.25 -31.13
C THR A 766 -13.40 -14.67 -32.01
N SER A 767 -14.25 -13.71 -32.42
CA SER A 767 -15.44 -13.99 -33.23
C SER A 767 -15.14 -13.99 -34.73
N ILE A 768 -15.68 -14.97 -35.44
CA ILE A 768 -15.59 -15.02 -36.90
C ILE A 768 -16.52 -13.95 -37.49
N GLN A 769 -15.96 -12.99 -38.23
CA GLN A 769 -16.70 -11.91 -38.88
C GLN A 769 -16.60 -11.99 -40.40
N LEU A 770 -17.68 -11.60 -41.09
CA LEU A 770 -17.68 -11.44 -42.54
C LEU A 770 -16.90 -10.17 -42.92
N LEU A 771 -15.63 -10.37 -43.30
CA LEU A 771 -14.78 -9.31 -43.84
C LEU A 771 -14.99 -9.15 -45.35
N PRO A 772 -14.62 -7.99 -45.93
CA PRO A 772 -14.69 -7.78 -47.37
C PRO A 772 -13.80 -8.79 -48.10
N SER A 773 -14.37 -9.55 -49.03
CA SER A 773 -13.64 -10.48 -49.88
C SER A 773 -13.96 -10.19 -51.35
N GLY A 774 -12.91 -10.11 -52.19
CA GLY A 774 -13.00 -9.77 -53.61
C GLY A 774 -12.61 -8.31 -53.94
N ASP A 775 -12.85 -7.92 -55.19
CA ASP A 775 -12.50 -6.60 -55.71
C ASP A 775 -13.32 -5.49 -55.04
N MET A 776 -12.62 -4.50 -54.48
CA MET A 776 -13.24 -3.35 -53.84
C MET A 776 -13.77 -2.33 -54.85
N ASP A 777 -14.77 -1.53 -54.43
CA ASP A 777 -15.28 -0.41 -55.22
C ASP A 777 -14.12 0.53 -55.62
N PRO A 778 -13.92 0.79 -56.93
CA PRO A 778 -12.84 1.66 -57.42
C PRO A 778 -12.84 3.05 -56.78
N SER A 779 -13.99 3.56 -56.35
CA SER A 779 -14.08 4.85 -55.65
C SER A 779 -13.43 4.81 -54.27
N ILE A 780 -13.59 3.71 -53.53
CA ILE A 780 -12.96 3.49 -52.22
C ILE A 780 -11.46 3.26 -52.40
N VAL A 781 -11.05 2.48 -53.41
CA VAL A 781 -9.63 2.27 -53.74
C VAL A 781 -8.94 3.58 -54.09
N SER A 782 -9.60 4.46 -54.88
CA SER A 782 -9.09 5.80 -55.18
C SER A 782 -8.92 6.64 -53.92
N LEU A 783 -9.89 6.61 -53.00
CA LEU A 783 -9.79 7.32 -51.72
C LEU A 783 -8.64 6.79 -50.84
N ARG A 784 -8.45 5.47 -50.80
CA ARG A 784 -7.33 4.82 -50.09
C ARG A 784 -5.98 5.23 -50.69
N GLN A 785 -5.86 5.20 -52.01
CA GLN A 785 -4.64 5.64 -52.70
C GLN A 785 -4.33 7.12 -52.41
N GLN A 786 -5.32 8.00 -52.47
CA GLN A 786 -5.15 9.42 -52.14
C GLN A 786 -4.71 9.61 -50.69
N PHE A 787 -5.27 8.85 -49.75
CA PHE A 787 -4.87 8.88 -48.35
C PHE A 787 -3.41 8.43 -48.16
N LEU A 788 -3.00 7.30 -48.74
CA LEU A 788 -1.64 6.77 -48.61
C LEU A 788 -0.59 7.69 -49.26
N MET A 789 -0.88 8.24 -50.44
CA MET A 789 0.00 9.25 -51.07
C MET A 789 0.15 10.50 -50.18
N LYS A 790 -0.94 10.93 -49.55
CA LYS A 790 -0.92 12.06 -48.61
C LYS A 790 -0.10 11.75 -47.34
N LEU A 791 -0.19 10.53 -46.83
CA LEU A 791 0.62 10.07 -45.70
C LEU A 791 2.11 10.14 -46.05
N ILE A 792 2.51 9.62 -47.22
CA ILE A 792 3.89 9.67 -47.71
C ILE A 792 4.38 11.12 -47.84
N SER A 793 3.60 11.99 -48.48
CA SER A 793 3.94 13.42 -48.60
C SER A 793 4.15 14.09 -47.24
N ALA A 794 3.27 13.82 -46.27
CA ALA A 794 3.39 14.38 -44.92
C ALA A 794 4.61 13.82 -44.15
N ALA A 795 4.96 12.55 -44.36
CA ALA A 795 6.13 11.93 -43.75
C ALA A 795 7.44 12.55 -44.26
N VAL A 796 7.58 12.71 -45.59
CA VAL A 796 8.75 13.37 -46.19
C VAL A 796 8.82 14.84 -45.74
N GLN A 797 7.69 15.53 -45.66
CA GLN A 797 7.61 16.90 -45.13
C GLN A 797 8.12 16.99 -43.68
N ALA A 798 7.70 16.07 -42.81
CA ALA A 798 8.14 16.04 -41.41
C ALA A 798 9.66 15.77 -41.29
N GLN A 799 10.19 14.86 -42.11
CA GLN A 799 11.63 14.60 -42.20
C GLN A 799 12.41 15.83 -42.66
N PHE A 800 11.89 16.56 -43.65
CA PHE A 800 12.47 17.83 -44.12
C PHE A 800 12.50 18.90 -43.03
N GLN A 801 11.38 19.09 -42.32
CA GLN A 801 11.32 20.05 -41.22
C GLN A 801 12.34 19.73 -40.14
N SER A 802 12.46 18.46 -39.71
CA SER A 802 13.43 18.03 -38.71
C SER A 802 14.89 18.37 -39.08
N GLN A 803 15.28 18.16 -40.35
CA GLN A 803 16.64 18.49 -40.81
C GLN A 803 16.94 20.00 -40.83
N ILE A 804 15.91 20.84 -41.04
CA ILE A 804 16.06 22.30 -40.95
C ILE A 804 16.23 22.74 -39.48
N THR A 805 15.45 22.18 -38.56
CA THR A 805 15.51 22.54 -37.14
C THR A 805 16.83 22.12 -36.48
N VAL A 806 17.40 20.97 -36.84
CA VAL A 806 18.72 20.50 -36.34
C VAL A 806 19.88 21.44 -36.72
N LYS A 807 19.71 22.29 -37.75
CA LYS A 807 20.69 23.32 -38.12
C LYS A 807 20.59 24.61 -37.29
N SER A 808 19.65 24.72 -36.34
CA SER A 808 19.42 25.90 -35.50
C SER A 808 19.18 25.51 -34.02
N GLU A 809 20.25 25.12 -33.32
CA GLU A 809 20.40 24.89 -31.86
C GLU A 809 19.45 23.90 -31.12
N GLU A 810 20.12 23.08 -30.28
CA GLU A 810 19.69 22.20 -29.18
C GLU A 810 18.19 21.90 -28.96
N ALA A 811 17.72 20.76 -29.49
CA ALA A 811 16.59 20.03 -28.91
C ALA A 811 17.13 18.82 -28.13
N LYS A 812 17.17 18.94 -26.79
CA LYS A 812 17.43 17.84 -25.86
C LYS A 812 16.13 17.09 -25.55
N TRP A 813 16.27 15.75 -25.50
CA TRP A 813 15.45 14.78 -24.76
C TRP A 813 14.08 14.36 -25.33
N ASP A 814 14.04 13.70 -26.49
CA ASP A 814 12.95 12.75 -26.83
C ASP A 814 13.49 11.60 -27.72
N ALA A 815 14.69 11.12 -27.43
CA ALA A 815 15.45 10.20 -28.28
C ALA A 815 15.49 8.76 -27.75
N GLU A 816 14.36 8.19 -27.35
CA GLU A 816 14.28 6.76 -26.99
C GLU A 816 13.28 5.95 -27.83
N GLN A 817 12.49 6.58 -28.70
CA GLN A 817 11.63 5.86 -29.64
C GLN A 817 12.29 5.77 -31.01
N LYS A 818 12.48 4.54 -31.51
CA LYS A 818 12.91 4.29 -32.90
C LYS A 818 11.94 5.05 -33.83
N PRO A 819 12.42 5.95 -34.71
CA PRO A 819 11.53 6.71 -35.58
C PRO A 819 10.74 5.76 -36.49
N MET A 820 9.43 5.94 -36.54
CA MET A 820 8.53 5.14 -37.37
C MET A 820 8.79 5.40 -38.86
N ASP A 821 8.99 4.35 -39.64
CA ASP A 821 9.14 4.43 -41.09
C ASP A 821 7.74 4.48 -41.76
N TRP A 822 7.20 5.69 -41.87
CA TRP A 822 5.87 5.93 -42.43
C TRP A 822 5.76 5.54 -43.92
N PRO A 823 6.74 5.81 -44.81
CA PRO A 823 6.73 5.31 -46.18
C PRO A 823 6.65 3.78 -46.28
N ALA A 824 7.44 3.04 -45.49
CA ALA A 824 7.37 1.58 -45.47
C ALA A 824 5.99 1.09 -45.02
N LEU A 825 5.47 1.64 -43.91
CA LEU A 825 4.12 1.32 -43.43
C LEU A 825 3.04 1.61 -44.49
N ALA A 826 3.15 2.70 -45.24
CA ALA A 826 2.17 3.04 -46.28
C ALA A 826 2.14 2.00 -47.41
N VAL A 827 3.29 1.41 -47.74
CA VAL A 827 3.40 0.32 -48.71
C VAL A 827 2.83 -0.97 -48.14
N ASP A 828 3.12 -1.31 -46.88
CA ASP A 828 2.58 -2.51 -46.22
C ASP A 828 1.04 -2.45 -46.14
N LEU A 829 0.48 -1.29 -45.79
CA LEU A 829 -0.97 -1.06 -45.78
C LEU A 829 -1.59 -1.12 -47.19
N ALA A 830 -0.81 -0.88 -48.25
CA ALA A 830 -1.34 -0.86 -49.61
C ALA A 830 -1.85 -2.24 -50.04
N THR A 831 -1.14 -3.31 -49.68
CA THR A 831 -1.54 -4.69 -49.97
C THR A 831 -2.88 -5.01 -49.30
N GLN A 832 -3.02 -4.68 -48.01
CA GLN A 832 -4.26 -4.89 -47.24
C GLN A 832 -5.43 -4.02 -47.72
N LEU A 833 -5.14 -2.81 -48.22
CA LEU A 833 -6.12 -1.87 -48.74
C LEU A 833 -6.42 -2.03 -50.25
N GLN A 834 -5.82 -3.01 -50.92
CA GLN A 834 -5.93 -3.25 -52.37
C GLN A 834 -5.52 -2.04 -53.22
N VAL A 835 -4.50 -1.31 -52.79
CA VAL A 835 -3.89 -0.20 -53.54
C VAL A 835 -2.62 -0.71 -54.23
N ASN A 836 -2.37 -0.26 -55.46
CA ASN A 836 -1.16 -0.63 -56.18
C ASN A 836 0.09 -0.03 -55.50
N GLU A 837 0.91 -0.89 -54.91
CA GLU A 837 2.15 -0.53 -54.21
C GLU A 837 3.11 0.28 -55.08
N ASP A 838 3.25 -0.06 -56.37
CA ASP A 838 4.17 0.63 -57.28
C ASP A 838 3.80 2.11 -57.47
N THR A 839 2.49 2.43 -57.40
CA THR A 839 2.04 3.83 -57.48
C THR A 839 2.50 4.63 -56.26
N LEU A 840 2.53 4.00 -55.09
CA LEU A 840 3.00 4.63 -53.85
C LEU A 840 4.53 4.76 -53.83
N ARG A 841 5.26 3.72 -54.28
CA ARG A 841 6.73 3.76 -54.41
C ARG A 841 7.16 4.88 -55.37
N ARG A 842 6.49 5.03 -56.52
CA ARG A 842 6.73 6.13 -57.45
C ARG A 842 6.44 7.50 -56.83
N HIS A 843 5.31 7.63 -56.12
CA HIS A 843 4.96 8.86 -55.41
C HIS A 843 6.01 9.23 -54.34
N TYR A 844 6.50 8.25 -53.58
CA TYR A 844 7.55 8.45 -52.58
C TYR A 844 8.85 8.97 -53.21
N VAL A 845 9.31 8.36 -54.30
CA VAL A 845 10.48 8.85 -55.05
C VAL A 845 10.27 10.28 -55.53
N CYS A 846 9.10 10.58 -56.11
CA CYS A 846 8.78 11.93 -56.58
C CYS A 846 8.80 12.96 -55.44
N GLU A 847 8.25 12.63 -54.27
CA GLU A 847 8.25 13.52 -53.10
C GLU A 847 9.65 13.72 -52.53
N LEU A 848 10.50 12.68 -52.48
CA LEU A 848 11.90 12.84 -52.07
C LEU A 848 12.63 13.84 -52.97
N TYR A 849 12.47 13.74 -54.29
CA TYR A 849 12.99 14.76 -55.21
C TYR A 849 12.29 16.12 -55.02
N ASN A 850 11.00 16.17 -54.75
CA ASN A 850 10.29 17.44 -54.52
C ASN A 850 10.87 18.23 -53.32
N TYR A 851 11.34 17.53 -52.28
CA TYR A 851 12.00 18.12 -51.10
C TYR A 851 13.53 18.20 -51.19
N GLY A 852 14.15 17.69 -52.28
CA GLY A 852 15.60 17.75 -52.52
C GLY A 852 16.42 16.64 -51.85
N PHE A 853 15.79 15.53 -51.46
CA PHE A 853 16.43 14.33 -50.93
C PHE A 853 16.88 13.36 -52.03
N ASP A 854 17.62 13.88 -53.02
CA ASP A 854 17.95 13.15 -54.25
C ASP A 854 18.70 11.83 -53.99
N HIS A 855 19.62 11.80 -53.01
CA HIS A 855 20.34 10.57 -52.64
C HIS A 855 19.42 9.47 -52.11
N LEU A 856 18.45 9.79 -51.24
CA LEU A 856 17.46 8.82 -50.75
C LEU A 856 16.52 8.39 -51.88
N ALA A 857 16.21 9.32 -52.78
CA ALA A 857 15.35 9.03 -53.93
C ALA A 857 16.03 8.06 -54.91
N GLU A 858 17.35 8.19 -55.12
CA GLU A 858 18.15 7.26 -55.93
C GLU A 858 18.12 5.82 -55.37
N GLU A 859 18.21 5.67 -54.05
CA GLU A 859 18.08 4.37 -53.39
C GLU A 859 16.65 3.82 -53.53
N ALA A 860 15.63 4.66 -53.34
CA ALA A 860 14.22 4.27 -53.42
C ALA A 860 13.79 3.88 -54.85
N ILE A 861 14.43 4.41 -55.91
CA ILE A 861 14.17 4.02 -57.31
C ILE A 861 14.35 2.52 -57.51
N LEU A 862 15.26 1.87 -56.78
CA LEU A 862 15.55 0.44 -56.91
C LEU A 862 14.32 -0.44 -56.61
N GLN A 863 13.37 0.08 -55.82
CA GLN A 863 12.16 -0.64 -55.44
C GLN A 863 10.98 -0.41 -56.41
N VAL A 864 11.14 0.44 -57.43
CA VAL A 864 10.08 0.76 -58.41
C VAL A 864 10.09 -0.23 -59.58
N VAL A 865 8.91 -0.73 -59.93
CA VAL A 865 8.69 -1.66 -61.05
C VAL A 865 8.50 -0.89 -62.36
N ASP A 866 7.58 0.08 -62.39
CA ASP A 866 7.29 0.88 -63.60
C ASP A 866 8.21 2.10 -63.72
N LYS A 867 9.39 1.85 -64.27
CA LYS A 867 10.42 2.88 -64.46
C LYS A 867 10.07 3.90 -65.55
N GLU A 868 9.27 3.53 -66.54
CA GLU A 868 8.92 4.42 -67.66
C GLU A 868 8.00 5.55 -67.19
N VAL A 869 6.96 5.21 -66.41
CA VAL A 869 6.05 6.21 -65.88
C VAL A 869 6.73 7.04 -64.79
N LEU A 870 7.58 6.42 -63.96
CA LEU A 870 8.40 7.16 -63.01
C LEU A 870 9.27 8.21 -63.71
N ALA A 871 9.99 7.82 -64.76
CA ALA A 871 10.88 8.73 -65.47
C ALA A 871 10.12 9.90 -66.11
N SER A 872 8.90 9.64 -66.61
CA SER A 872 7.99 10.68 -67.10
C SER A 872 7.56 11.67 -66.00
N GLN A 873 7.33 11.18 -64.77
CA GLN A 873 7.00 12.02 -63.60
C GLN A 873 8.21 12.83 -63.13
N LEU A 874 9.40 12.21 -63.06
CA LEU A 874 10.65 12.88 -62.71
C LEU A 874 11.06 13.93 -63.74
N LEU A 875 10.74 13.72 -65.02
CA LEU A 875 10.96 14.71 -66.07
C LEU A 875 10.20 16.01 -65.77
N VAL A 876 8.95 15.92 -65.31
CA VAL A 876 8.14 17.09 -64.90
C VAL A 876 8.78 17.81 -63.72
N LEU A 877 9.18 17.08 -62.66
CA LEU A 877 9.87 17.67 -61.49
C LEU A 877 11.18 18.37 -61.90
N THR A 878 11.92 17.78 -62.83
CA THR A 878 13.15 18.39 -63.36
C THR A 878 12.85 19.68 -64.12
N GLY A 879 11.79 19.67 -64.94
CA GLY A 879 11.28 20.85 -65.62
C GLY A 879 10.87 21.96 -64.65
N GLN A 880 10.22 21.62 -63.55
CA GLN A 880 9.87 22.57 -62.48
C GLN A 880 11.10 23.15 -61.79
N ARG A 881 12.10 22.33 -61.44
CA ARG A 881 13.36 22.79 -60.82
C ARG A 881 14.08 23.78 -61.73
N LEU A 882 14.15 23.44 -63.02
CA LEU A 882 14.76 24.28 -64.04
C LEU A 882 13.95 25.56 -64.31
N ALA A 883 12.61 25.47 -64.32
CA ALA A 883 11.74 26.64 -64.45
C ALA A 883 11.93 27.61 -63.29
N HIS A 884 12.05 27.13 -62.05
CA HIS A 884 12.38 27.96 -60.90
C HIS A 884 13.75 28.64 -61.08
N ALA A 885 14.78 27.85 -61.41
CA ALA A 885 16.15 28.33 -61.58
C ALA A 885 16.31 29.35 -62.74
N LEU A 886 15.54 29.23 -63.82
CA LEU A 886 15.62 30.11 -65.00
C LEU A 886 14.69 31.33 -64.95
N LEU A 887 13.44 31.15 -64.47
CA LEU A 887 12.39 32.17 -64.57
C LEU A 887 12.21 32.97 -63.28
N HIS A 888 12.41 32.35 -62.11
CA HIS A 888 12.07 32.97 -60.81
C HIS A 888 13.26 33.61 -60.10
N THR A 889 14.48 33.10 -60.26
CA THR A 889 15.70 33.72 -59.72
C THR A 889 16.11 35.01 -60.46
N GLN A 890 15.53 35.27 -61.65
CA GLN A 890 15.77 36.42 -62.54
C GLN A 890 17.25 36.75 -62.76
N THR A 891 18.11 35.73 -62.83
CA THR A 891 19.52 35.92 -63.17
C THR A 891 19.65 36.34 -64.64
N LYS A 892 20.53 37.32 -64.91
CA LYS A 892 20.78 37.81 -66.28
C LYS A 892 21.22 36.67 -67.21
N GLU A 893 22.04 35.77 -66.68
CA GLU A 893 22.58 34.60 -67.38
C GLU A 893 21.51 33.54 -67.67
N GLY A 894 20.56 33.30 -66.75
CA GLY A 894 19.44 32.38 -66.97
C GLY A 894 18.47 32.86 -68.06
N MET A 895 18.24 34.17 -68.16
CA MET A 895 17.39 34.76 -69.22
C MET A 895 18.08 34.73 -70.59
N GLU A 896 19.41 34.85 -70.64
CA GLU A 896 20.20 34.70 -71.88
C GLU A 896 20.22 33.23 -72.37
N LEU A 897 20.32 32.27 -71.46
CA LEU A 897 20.18 30.84 -71.77
C LEU A 897 18.79 30.49 -72.30
N LEU A 898 17.74 31.02 -71.68
CA LEU A 898 16.37 30.73 -72.09
C LEU A 898 16.07 31.19 -73.54
N ALA A 899 16.76 32.22 -74.02
CA ALA A 899 16.69 32.67 -75.42
C ALA A 899 17.44 31.76 -76.41
N ARG A 900 18.36 30.92 -75.92
CA ARG A 900 19.16 29.96 -76.72
C ARG A 900 18.54 28.57 -76.80
N LEU A 901 17.59 28.25 -75.92
CA LEU A 901 16.90 26.96 -75.90
C LEU A 901 15.97 26.77 -77.11
N PRO A 902 15.76 25.53 -77.57
CA PRO A 902 14.77 25.23 -78.61
C PRO A 902 13.38 25.76 -78.23
N PRO A 903 12.59 26.29 -79.19
CA PRO A 903 11.31 26.93 -78.89
C PRO A 903 10.31 25.97 -78.24
N THR A 904 10.35 24.68 -78.58
CA THR A 904 9.53 23.62 -77.97
C THR A 904 9.85 23.40 -76.49
N LEU A 905 11.14 23.35 -76.15
CA LEU A 905 11.59 23.22 -74.76
C LEU A 905 11.28 24.49 -73.95
N CYS A 906 11.48 25.67 -74.54
CA CYS A 906 11.16 26.95 -73.91
C CYS A 906 9.66 27.08 -73.57
N THR A 907 8.78 26.66 -74.49
CA THR A 907 7.32 26.64 -74.23
C THR A 907 6.94 25.64 -73.15
N TRP A 908 7.62 24.49 -73.11
CA TRP A 908 7.36 23.45 -72.11
C TRP A 908 7.82 23.86 -70.71
N ILE A 909 9.05 24.41 -70.56
CA ILE A 909 9.56 24.92 -69.28
C ILE A 909 8.67 26.05 -68.75
N LYS A 910 8.20 26.96 -69.62
CA LYS A 910 7.25 28.02 -69.22
C LYS A 910 5.88 27.50 -68.79
N ALA A 911 5.51 26.30 -69.23
CA ALA A 911 4.27 25.63 -68.84
C ALA A 911 4.42 24.85 -67.52
N MET A 912 5.64 24.64 -67.02
CA MET A 912 5.88 24.06 -65.71
C MET A 912 5.63 25.12 -64.63
N ASP A 913 4.81 24.80 -63.63
CA ASP A 913 4.58 25.68 -62.48
C ASP A 913 5.62 25.38 -61.38
N PRO A 914 6.56 26.30 -61.08
CA PRO A 914 7.53 26.10 -60.02
C PRO A 914 6.94 26.25 -58.61
N GLN A 915 5.68 26.69 -58.46
CA GLN A 915 5.01 26.78 -57.15
C GLN A 915 4.68 25.41 -56.54
N ASP A 916 4.69 24.35 -57.36
CA ASP A 916 4.47 22.97 -56.91
C ASP A 916 5.70 22.39 -56.18
N LEU A 917 6.88 23.00 -56.34
CA LEU A 917 8.11 22.58 -55.66
C LEU A 917 8.11 22.96 -54.19
N GLN A 918 8.39 21.99 -53.33
CA GLN A 918 8.46 22.23 -51.88
C GLN A 918 9.83 22.73 -51.43
N ASN A 919 10.91 22.31 -52.10
CA ASN A 919 12.26 22.86 -51.90
C ASN A 919 12.74 23.55 -53.19
N THR A 920 12.84 24.87 -53.13
CA THR A 920 13.28 25.72 -54.24
C THR A 920 14.80 25.85 -54.35
N ASP A 921 15.54 25.46 -53.30
CA ASP A 921 16.98 25.70 -53.14
C ASP A 921 17.81 24.45 -53.47
N VAL A 922 17.44 23.75 -54.54
CA VAL A 922 18.19 22.58 -55.01
C VAL A 922 19.30 23.01 -55.98
N PRO A 923 20.57 22.60 -55.77
CA PRO A 923 21.66 22.95 -56.68
C PRO A 923 21.43 22.49 -58.13
N ILE A 924 21.94 23.25 -59.09
CA ILE A 924 21.91 22.90 -60.51
C ILE A 924 22.64 21.57 -60.79
N PRO A 925 23.81 21.27 -60.17
CA PRO A 925 24.48 19.98 -60.38
C PRO A 925 23.68 18.76 -59.91
N THR A 926 22.88 18.89 -58.85
CA THR A 926 21.97 17.81 -58.41
C THR A 926 20.79 17.66 -59.37
N THR A 927 20.32 18.77 -59.95
CA THR A 927 19.32 18.74 -61.02
C THR A 927 19.87 18.08 -62.30
N ALA A 928 21.14 18.28 -62.64
CA ALA A 928 21.81 17.61 -63.77
C ALA A 928 21.78 16.08 -63.61
N LYS A 929 22.19 15.59 -62.43
CA LYS A 929 22.14 14.15 -62.10
C LYS A 929 20.73 13.57 -62.23
N LEU A 930 19.70 14.32 -61.85
CA LEU A 930 18.32 13.90 -62.02
C LEU A 930 17.95 13.77 -63.51
N VAL A 931 18.35 14.71 -64.37
CA VAL A 931 18.11 14.58 -65.82
C VAL A 931 18.82 13.35 -66.39
N ASP A 932 20.08 13.14 -66.03
CA ASP A 932 20.84 11.96 -66.47
C ASP A 932 20.11 10.68 -66.08
N LYS A 933 19.61 10.63 -64.84
CA LYS A 933 18.81 9.49 -64.36
C LYS A 933 17.50 9.31 -65.11
N VAL A 934 16.81 10.39 -65.49
CA VAL A 934 15.59 10.32 -66.29
C VAL A 934 15.87 9.74 -67.68
N VAL A 935 16.99 10.11 -68.30
CA VAL A 935 17.40 9.56 -69.61
C VAL A 935 17.80 8.09 -69.50
N GLU A 936 18.45 7.66 -68.42
CA GLU A 936 18.74 6.24 -68.16
C GLU A 936 17.47 5.39 -68.00
N LEU A 937 16.41 5.95 -67.44
CA LEU A 937 15.16 5.24 -67.14
C LEU A 937 14.14 5.27 -68.29
N LEU A 938 14.25 6.22 -69.23
CA LEU A 938 13.36 6.34 -70.38
C LEU A 938 13.83 5.49 -71.56
N PRO A 939 12.97 4.66 -72.17
CA PRO A 939 13.27 3.98 -73.42
C PRO A 939 13.53 4.98 -74.58
N GLU A 940 14.49 4.67 -75.46
CA GLU A 940 14.84 5.53 -76.61
C GLU A 940 13.66 5.77 -77.59
N ASN A 941 12.70 4.84 -77.63
CA ASN A 941 11.49 4.93 -78.46
C ASN A 941 10.34 5.71 -77.80
N HIS A 942 10.52 6.20 -76.56
CA HIS A 942 9.49 6.93 -75.83
C HIS A 942 9.33 8.37 -76.36
N GLY A 943 8.09 8.85 -76.46
CA GLY A 943 7.80 10.18 -77.03
C GLY A 943 8.41 11.36 -76.26
N GLN A 944 8.79 11.16 -74.99
CA GLN A 944 9.44 12.17 -74.15
C GLN A 944 10.97 12.07 -74.13
N TYR A 945 11.58 11.04 -74.74
CA TYR A 945 13.03 10.82 -74.73
C TYR A 945 13.79 11.99 -75.39
N GLY A 946 13.28 12.46 -76.54
CA GLY A 946 13.83 13.65 -77.21
C GLY A 946 13.73 14.93 -76.38
N LEU A 947 12.72 15.07 -75.52
CA LEU A 947 12.60 16.21 -74.61
C LEU A 947 13.65 16.14 -73.48
N ALA A 948 13.87 14.95 -72.93
CA ALA A 948 14.87 14.72 -71.88
C ALA A 948 16.31 14.99 -72.37
N LEU A 949 16.66 14.61 -73.60
CA LEU A 949 17.97 14.95 -74.19
C LEU A 949 18.19 16.47 -74.32
N ASN A 950 17.18 17.20 -74.78
CA ASN A 950 17.25 18.67 -74.86
C ASN A 950 17.37 19.33 -73.47
N LEU A 951 16.85 18.67 -72.42
CA LEU A 951 16.99 19.12 -71.03
C LEU A 951 18.40 18.91 -70.48
N ILE A 952 19.11 17.85 -70.89
CA ILE A 952 20.53 17.65 -70.53
C ILE A 952 21.34 18.84 -71.03
N GLU A 953 21.23 19.16 -72.34
CA GLU A 953 21.95 20.28 -72.95
C GLU A 953 21.63 21.62 -72.26
N ALA A 954 20.38 21.80 -71.81
CA ALA A 954 19.95 22.99 -71.10
C ALA A 954 20.54 23.10 -69.68
N VAL A 955 20.61 21.98 -68.95
CA VAL A 955 21.13 21.94 -67.57
C VAL A 955 22.67 21.95 -67.54
N GLU A 956 23.34 21.35 -68.53
CA GLU A 956 24.79 21.45 -68.70
C GLU A 956 25.22 22.88 -69.06
N ALA A 957 24.46 23.56 -69.94
CA ALA A 957 24.72 24.96 -70.25
C ALA A 957 24.51 25.89 -69.04
N MET A 958 23.68 25.48 -68.08
CA MET A 958 23.47 26.16 -66.78
C MET A 958 24.56 25.85 -65.75
N SER A 959 25.08 24.62 -65.70
CA SER A 959 26.13 24.23 -64.74
C SER A 959 27.52 24.76 -65.14
N ALA A 960 27.69 25.13 -66.41
CA ALA A 960 28.90 25.74 -66.96
C ALA A 960 28.97 27.28 -66.79
N LEU A 961 27.90 27.90 -66.28
CA LEU A 961 27.84 29.29 -65.83
C LEU A 961 28.14 29.35 -64.33
#